data_AF-A0A0G4KQQ5-F1
#
_entry.id   AF-A0A0G4KQQ5-F1
#
_cell.length_a   1.000
_cell.length_b   1.000
_cell.length_c   1.000
_cell.angle_alpha   90.00
_cell.angle_beta   90.00
_cell.angle_gamma   90.00
#
_symmetry.space_group_name_H-M   'P 1'
#
loop_
_entity.id
_entity.type
_entity.pdbx_description
1 polymer ?
#
loop_
_entity_poly.entity_id
_entity_poly.type
_entity_poly.pdbx_seq_one_letter_code
_entity_poly.pdbx_strand_id
1 'polypeptide(L)'
;MSSKHFLNDPAKLVTAALHSVTLTNPSLALDTPNKTVYRRPSSNASQQVAVISGGGSGHEPSFAAMVGQGLLSAAVAGTIFASPSAEQVRTAIAGRVDKDKGVLVTVMNYTGDVLNFGVAVEKARAAGIDVEMVVVGDDVGVGRKAAGKVGRRGIAGTVLVHKISGAAAALGRSLKEVASVARLVAENLVSVGASLEHVHVPGRAVGQEDGLEANEVELGMGIHNEPGSGRVKGVELPELVSQMLKQLLDQGDADRAFLRVNSNEVVLLINNLGGVSVLELGSITAEVAAQLEGSYNIKPVRILSGTYMTSLNGNGFSISLLNVVNTNLGGPSMIELLDHPAEANGWAAPIAKETWEAKNTATREDDAVKALSAEKSGLEYDASAAASTVKAALEKVIAAEPEITRYDTVVGDGDCGIGLKRGAEAILAHLASNPLTGDATLDVASIVPVVESTMDGTSGALYAIFLNALVGALRSAGSGSADAKVWAAALRRSSDAMGRYTPARPGDRTLVDALAPFVETLESSGDVVKAAGAARKGAESTKGMKASLGRTVYVGGSGFEQVPDPGAWGLAVFFGGLAGEEDWEEVAIALRAGPAAASCRICSHRSLSMPLRAKINNVGGARAQMSTRIRPEDFKPLSEDDPDDVVFNSAFGVRSIELNRPKKLNSLNASMIRKIVPRLSEWEKSDMVNVILMKGAGEKAFCAGGDVTALAQYNQEGPDGWKTSAAYFELEYKLNHYISTYTKPYVAIMDGITMGGGVGLSIHAPFRIATERTVFAMPETTIGFFPDVGASFFLPRMNGGIGTYLALTSDRLKGVNAFYSGIATHYLDSTTLPLVEARLSELRFKDYDSLAHRLAVINSTIEEYTTGLPYGEPILLAGELRRAIDRCFTKDSVPEILKALEAEEGATKAWAQKTLETLHKRSPTAVHVTLRQMRVGRDWSIAKTFQREHQIAAHFMQHPDFTEGVSALLMSKGNPREPAWQPATLEQAAAAGDVAEPFFRYDEGQALELLNDESFDEYPHEFGLPKEDLIEAVVERGNLTPKEVVSHVAGTYNHRTGVAEVVEEFIDRAVTTNSKGIARIAGKKGAKAAKA
;
A
#
# COMPACT_ATOMS: atom_id res chain seq x y z
N MET A 1 1.60 -6.58 -34.74
CA MET A 1 2.07 -7.28 -33.52
C MET A 1 3.56 -7.19 -33.37
N SER A 2 4.05 -7.16 -32.13
CA SER A 2 5.47 -7.17 -31.83
C SER A 2 6.06 -8.55 -32.10
N SER A 3 7.03 -8.65 -33.02
CA SER A 3 7.93 -9.80 -33.15
C SER A 3 9.04 -9.83 -32.08
N LYS A 4 9.09 -8.78 -31.24
CA LYS A 4 10.10 -8.63 -30.20
C LYS A 4 9.70 -9.42 -28.97
N HIS A 5 10.63 -10.25 -28.51
CA HIS A 5 10.55 -11.02 -27.29
C HIS A 5 11.72 -10.66 -26.37
N PHE A 6 11.52 -10.65 -25.06
CA PHE A 6 12.60 -10.41 -24.09
C PHE A 6 13.67 -11.50 -24.11
N LEU A 7 13.30 -12.72 -24.52
CA LEU A 7 14.21 -13.84 -24.69
C LEU A 7 13.87 -14.57 -26.00
N ASN A 8 14.80 -14.57 -26.94
CA ASN A 8 14.61 -15.18 -28.27
C ASN A 8 15.07 -16.64 -28.35
N ASP A 9 15.68 -17.19 -27.29
CA ASP A 9 16.05 -18.61 -27.22
C ASP A 9 14.85 -19.42 -26.67
N PRO A 10 14.10 -20.14 -27.53
CA PRO A 10 12.85 -20.78 -27.13
C PRO A 10 13.06 -21.91 -26.10
N ALA A 11 14.22 -22.59 -26.13
CA ALA A 11 14.50 -23.68 -25.19
C ALA A 11 14.80 -23.13 -23.79
N LYS A 12 15.59 -22.06 -23.71
CA LYS A 12 15.84 -21.36 -22.44
C LYS A 12 14.57 -20.70 -21.90
N LEU A 13 13.73 -20.13 -22.78
CA LEU A 13 12.48 -19.51 -22.38
C LEU A 13 11.54 -20.51 -21.70
N VAL A 14 11.30 -21.68 -22.30
CA VAL A 14 10.47 -22.73 -21.69
C VAL A 14 11.05 -23.16 -20.35
N THR A 15 12.36 -23.42 -20.28
CA THR A 15 12.99 -23.89 -19.03
C THR A 15 12.91 -22.85 -17.91
N ALA A 16 13.15 -21.57 -18.23
CA ALA A 16 13.04 -20.47 -17.28
C ALA A 16 11.60 -20.26 -16.80
N ALA A 17 10.62 -20.35 -17.71
CA ALA A 17 9.20 -20.27 -17.37
C ALA A 17 8.80 -21.39 -16.39
N LEU A 18 9.20 -22.64 -16.66
CA LEU A 18 8.93 -23.76 -15.75
C LEU A 18 9.60 -23.59 -14.38
N HIS A 19 10.83 -23.08 -14.34
CA HIS A 19 11.54 -22.85 -13.09
C HIS A 19 10.86 -21.75 -12.25
N SER A 20 10.36 -20.68 -12.89
CA SER A 20 9.67 -19.58 -12.22
C SER A 20 8.45 -20.04 -11.41
N VAL A 21 7.77 -21.09 -11.87
CA VAL A 21 6.63 -21.69 -11.16
C VAL A 21 7.05 -22.26 -9.80
N THR A 22 8.25 -22.84 -9.69
CA THR A 22 8.77 -23.37 -8.42
C THR A 22 9.25 -22.28 -7.45
N LEU A 23 9.60 -21.10 -7.97
CA LEU A 23 9.97 -19.94 -7.17
C LEU A 23 8.74 -19.24 -6.59
N THR A 24 7.65 -19.23 -7.37
CA THR A 24 6.38 -18.59 -7.01
C THR A 24 5.45 -19.54 -6.26
N ASN A 25 5.68 -20.86 -6.29
CA ASN A 25 5.02 -21.84 -5.44
C ASN A 25 6.04 -22.87 -4.92
N PRO A 26 6.53 -22.74 -3.68
CA PRO A 26 7.60 -23.58 -3.14
C PRO A 26 7.17 -25.03 -2.91
N SER A 27 5.86 -25.33 -2.91
CA SER A 27 5.33 -26.70 -2.85
C SER A 27 5.63 -27.52 -4.11
N LEU A 28 6.18 -26.89 -5.16
CA LEU A 28 6.41 -27.50 -6.46
C LEU A 28 7.91 -27.76 -6.71
N ALA A 29 8.18 -28.77 -7.52
CA ALA A 29 9.49 -29.14 -8.01
C ALA A 29 9.50 -29.20 -9.54
N LEU A 30 10.67 -28.99 -10.13
CA LEU A 30 10.93 -29.09 -11.56
C LEU A 30 11.86 -30.27 -11.86
N ASP A 31 11.40 -31.18 -12.70
CA ASP A 31 12.25 -32.15 -13.39
C ASP A 31 12.73 -31.54 -14.70
N THR A 32 13.86 -30.83 -14.63
CA THR A 32 14.40 -30.06 -15.76
C THR A 32 14.64 -30.91 -17.02
N PRO A 33 15.28 -32.10 -16.96
CA PRO A 33 15.46 -32.96 -18.14
C PRO A 33 14.16 -33.34 -18.85
N ASN A 34 13.08 -33.57 -18.09
CA ASN A 34 11.79 -33.98 -18.65
C ASN A 34 10.80 -32.84 -18.84
N LYS A 35 11.16 -31.61 -18.43
CA LYS A 35 10.29 -30.42 -18.46
C LYS A 35 8.95 -30.65 -17.75
N THR A 36 9.01 -31.28 -16.57
CA THR A 36 7.82 -31.60 -15.77
C THR A 36 7.84 -30.79 -14.48
N VAL A 37 6.79 -29.98 -14.27
CA VAL A 37 6.50 -29.39 -12.96
C VAL A 37 5.57 -30.33 -12.22
N TYR A 38 5.86 -30.62 -10.96
CA TYR A 38 5.09 -31.55 -10.14
C TYR A 38 5.08 -31.12 -8.67
N ARG A 39 4.09 -31.59 -7.92
CA ARG A 39 4.01 -31.34 -6.47
C ARG A 39 5.11 -32.10 -5.73
N ARG A 40 5.78 -31.43 -4.79
CA ARG A 40 6.75 -32.09 -3.90
C ARG A 40 6.04 -33.15 -3.06
N PRO A 41 6.69 -34.30 -2.80
CA PRO A 41 6.19 -35.25 -1.82
C PRO A 41 6.07 -34.58 -0.44
N SER A 42 4.97 -34.85 0.27
CA SER A 42 4.73 -34.34 1.63
C SER A 42 4.14 -35.46 2.48
N SER A 43 4.70 -35.65 3.68
CA SER A 43 4.20 -36.65 4.64
C SER A 43 2.79 -36.37 5.14
N ASN A 44 2.32 -35.12 4.99
CA ASN A 44 1.01 -34.66 5.46
C ASN A 44 -0.04 -34.63 4.32
N ALA A 45 0.33 -34.99 3.09
CA ALA A 45 -0.60 -34.97 1.97
C ALA A 45 -1.56 -36.17 2.01
N SER A 46 -2.85 -35.91 1.88
CA SER A 46 -3.87 -36.97 1.74
C SER A 46 -3.67 -37.73 0.43
N GLN A 47 -3.73 -39.06 0.51
CA GLN A 47 -3.71 -39.94 -0.66
C GLN A 47 -4.91 -39.65 -1.57
N GLN A 48 -4.64 -39.36 -2.84
CA GLN A 48 -5.64 -38.97 -3.85
C GLN A 48 -5.24 -39.47 -5.24
N VAL A 49 -6.20 -39.47 -6.18
CA VAL A 49 -5.90 -39.68 -7.61
C VAL A 49 -4.96 -38.58 -8.09
N ALA A 50 -3.87 -38.94 -8.77
CA ALA A 50 -3.01 -37.94 -9.40
C ALA A 50 -3.63 -37.45 -10.70
N VAL A 51 -3.70 -36.14 -10.90
CA VAL A 51 -4.18 -35.54 -12.16
C VAL A 51 -2.99 -34.95 -12.92
N ILE A 52 -2.70 -35.48 -14.10
CA ILE A 52 -1.60 -35.04 -14.97
C ILE A 52 -2.17 -34.41 -16.23
N SER A 53 -1.60 -33.27 -16.62
CA SER A 53 -1.85 -32.66 -17.93
C SER A 53 -0.53 -32.23 -18.60
N GLY A 54 -0.63 -31.52 -19.71
CA GLY A 54 0.51 -30.97 -20.44
C GLY A 54 0.22 -30.75 -21.91
N GLY A 55 1.27 -30.48 -22.66
CA GLY A 55 1.20 -30.15 -24.08
C GLY A 55 2.36 -29.27 -24.51
N GLY A 56 2.29 -28.70 -25.72
CA GLY A 56 3.22 -27.67 -26.16
C GLY A 56 3.23 -26.44 -25.23
N SER A 57 4.38 -25.82 -25.04
CA SER A 57 4.51 -24.56 -24.29
C SER A 57 4.01 -23.36 -25.10
N GLY A 58 3.89 -22.19 -24.47
CA GLY A 58 3.37 -20.97 -25.07
C GLY A 58 1.92 -20.67 -24.70
N HIS A 59 1.41 -21.34 -23.67
CA HIS A 59 0.05 -21.18 -23.14
C HIS A 59 0.02 -20.82 -21.66
N GLU A 60 1.18 -20.44 -21.10
CA GLU A 60 1.33 -20.10 -19.70
C GLU A 60 0.27 -19.06 -19.27
N PRO A 61 -0.42 -19.22 -18.13
CA PRO A 61 -0.10 -20.15 -17.01
C PRO A 61 -0.41 -21.63 -17.25
N SER A 62 -1.14 -21.97 -18.32
CA SER A 62 -1.43 -23.37 -18.66
C SER A 62 -0.19 -24.13 -19.15
N PHE A 63 0.15 -25.31 -18.65
CA PHE A 63 -0.41 -25.97 -17.47
C PHE A 63 0.56 -26.01 -16.28
N ALA A 64 1.80 -25.52 -16.44
CA ALA A 64 2.80 -25.60 -15.38
C ALA A 64 2.37 -24.86 -14.11
N ALA A 65 1.82 -23.64 -14.24
CA ALA A 65 1.33 -22.88 -13.08
C ALA A 65 -0.04 -23.37 -12.57
N MET A 66 -0.67 -24.34 -13.25
CA MET A 66 -1.88 -25.03 -12.82
C MET A 66 -1.57 -26.23 -11.90
N VAL A 67 -0.30 -26.52 -11.64
CA VAL A 67 0.10 -27.56 -10.68
C VAL A 67 -0.02 -27.03 -9.25
N GLY A 68 -0.71 -27.77 -8.38
CA GLY A 68 -1.00 -27.35 -7.02
C GLY A 68 -2.02 -28.25 -6.31
N GLN A 69 -2.12 -28.14 -4.98
CA GLN A 69 -3.18 -28.84 -4.22
C GLN A 69 -4.56 -28.37 -4.73
N GLY A 70 -5.49 -29.31 -4.94
CA GLY A 70 -6.84 -29.02 -5.45
C GLY A 70 -6.95 -28.82 -6.98
N LEU A 71 -5.85 -28.95 -7.74
CA LEU A 71 -5.83 -28.81 -9.20
C LEU A 71 -5.00 -29.94 -9.87
N LEU A 72 -3.90 -29.64 -10.58
CA LEU A 72 -3.03 -30.67 -11.18
C LEU A 72 -1.96 -31.17 -10.20
N SER A 73 -1.65 -32.46 -10.27
CA SER A 73 -0.52 -33.08 -9.58
C SER A 73 0.80 -32.88 -10.31
N ALA A 74 0.77 -32.88 -11.65
CA ALA A 74 1.91 -32.56 -12.51
C ALA A 74 1.48 -32.03 -13.88
N ALA A 75 2.37 -31.27 -14.51
CA ALA A 75 2.23 -30.78 -15.88
C ALA A 75 3.49 -31.05 -16.69
N VAL A 76 3.34 -31.66 -17.86
CA VAL A 76 4.45 -32.05 -18.75
C VAL A 76 4.53 -31.09 -19.93
N ALA A 77 5.61 -30.33 -20.01
CA ALA A 77 5.78 -29.31 -21.04
C ALA A 77 6.60 -29.81 -22.24
N GLY A 78 6.07 -29.55 -23.43
CA GLY A 78 6.75 -29.73 -24.70
C GLY A 78 7.72 -28.61 -25.02
N THR A 79 8.01 -28.37 -26.30
CA THR A 79 8.59 -27.09 -26.74
C THR A 79 7.45 -26.16 -27.14
N ILE A 80 7.75 -24.90 -27.48
CA ILE A 80 6.71 -23.95 -27.89
C ILE A 80 5.90 -24.53 -29.06
N PHE A 81 4.59 -24.71 -28.85
CA PHE A 81 3.61 -25.29 -29.79
C PHE A 81 3.93 -26.69 -30.31
N ALA A 82 4.69 -27.50 -29.58
CA ALA A 82 4.91 -28.90 -29.92
C ALA A 82 4.79 -29.81 -28.70
N SER A 83 4.03 -30.90 -28.83
CA SER A 83 3.78 -31.91 -27.79
C SER A 83 5.06 -32.36 -27.07
N PRO A 84 5.00 -32.64 -25.75
CA PRO A 84 6.05 -33.41 -25.10
C PRO A 84 6.12 -34.82 -25.69
N SER A 85 7.28 -35.46 -25.56
CA SER A 85 7.46 -36.84 -25.97
C SER A 85 6.76 -37.81 -25.02
N ALA A 86 6.36 -38.97 -25.55
CA ALA A 86 5.78 -40.04 -24.73
C ALA A 86 6.66 -40.47 -23.53
N GLU A 87 7.98 -40.34 -23.64
CA GLU A 87 8.90 -40.71 -22.55
C GLU A 87 8.89 -39.69 -21.40
N GLN A 88 8.79 -38.39 -21.72
CA GLN A 88 8.61 -37.35 -20.70
C GLN A 88 7.32 -37.60 -19.91
N VAL A 89 6.22 -37.88 -20.63
CA VAL A 89 4.91 -38.14 -20.02
C VAL A 89 4.94 -39.42 -19.18
N ARG A 90 5.53 -40.51 -19.69
CA ARG A 90 5.68 -41.76 -18.95
C ARG A 90 6.47 -41.56 -17.66
N THR A 91 7.53 -40.76 -17.72
CA THR A 91 8.37 -40.44 -16.54
C THR A 91 7.57 -39.67 -15.50
N ALA A 92 6.70 -38.75 -15.91
CA ALA A 92 5.81 -38.04 -15.00
C ALA A 92 4.83 -39.00 -14.30
N ILE A 93 4.12 -39.84 -15.07
CA ILE A 93 3.14 -40.83 -14.55
C ILE A 93 3.80 -41.81 -13.58
N ALA A 94 4.97 -42.35 -13.95
CA ALA A 94 5.59 -43.43 -13.19
C ALA A 94 6.40 -42.94 -11.97
N GLY A 95 6.97 -41.73 -12.04
CA GLY A 95 8.01 -41.30 -11.11
C GLY A 95 7.89 -39.90 -10.51
N ARG A 96 6.89 -39.08 -10.91
CA ARG A 96 6.73 -37.70 -10.40
C ARG A 96 5.41 -37.44 -9.68
N VAL A 97 4.54 -38.43 -9.56
CA VAL A 97 3.27 -38.35 -8.82
C VAL A 97 3.03 -39.60 -7.98
N ASP A 98 2.19 -39.47 -6.95
CA ASP A 98 1.67 -40.60 -6.18
C ASP A 98 0.62 -41.35 -7.01
N LYS A 99 0.84 -42.65 -7.22
CA LYS A 99 0.05 -43.48 -8.14
C LYS A 99 -0.83 -44.52 -7.45
N ASP A 100 -0.80 -44.58 -6.13
CA ASP A 100 -1.46 -45.62 -5.32
C ASP A 100 -2.99 -45.57 -5.42
N LYS A 101 -3.56 -44.42 -5.77
CA LYS A 101 -5.00 -44.24 -6.04
C LYS A 101 -5.34 -44.15 -7.52
N GLY A 102 -4.36 -44.37 -8.40
CA GLY A 102 -4.48 -44.24 -9.84
C GLY A 102 -4.16 -42.83 -10.36
N VAL A 103 -4.01 -42.72 -11.68
CA VAL A 103 -3.61 -41.47 -12.36
C VAL A 103 -4.63 -41.13 -13.46
N LEU A 104 -5.20 -39.93 -13.41
CA LEU A 104 -5.96 -39.35 -14.52
C LEU A 104 -5.03 -38.50 -15.39
N VAL A 105 -5.00 -38.79 -16.69
CA VAL A 105 -4.33 -37.96 -17.69
C VAL A 105 -5.37 -37.16 -18.48
N THR A 106 -5.33 -35.84 -18.39
CA THR A 106 -6.16 -34.93 -19.19
C THR A 106 -5.33 -34.25 -20.27
N VAL A 107 -5.83 -34.22 -21.51
CA VAL A 107 -5.07 -33.66 -22.63
C VAL A 107 -5.98 -32.85 -23.56
N MET A 108 -5.47 -31.74 -24.11
CA MET A 108 -6.15 -31.01 -25.17
C MET A 108 -6.20 -31.86 -26.44
N ASN A 109 -7.26 -31.73 -27.24
CA ASN A 109 -7.42 -32.53 -28.46
C ASN A 109 -6.56 -32.02 -29.63
N TYR A 110 -5.25 -32.23 -29.51
CA TYR A 110 -4.26 -32.05 -30.55
C TYR A 110 -3.60 -33.38 -30.85
N THR A 111 -3.48 -33.75 -32.14
CA THR A 111 -3.01 -35.08 -32.54
C THR A 111 -1.66 -35.44 -31.92
N GLY A 112 -0.73 -34.49 -31.84
CA GLY A 112 0.57 -34.69 -31.20
C GLY A 112 0.44 -35.08 -29.73
N ASP A 113 -0.37 -34.35 -28.97
CA ASP A 113 -0.56 -34.59 -27.54
C ASP A 113 -1.34 -35.90 -27.30
N VAL A 114 -2.45 -36.11 -28.02
CA VAL A 114 -3.27 -37.34 -27.90
C VAL A 114 -2.43 -38.60 -28.14
N LEU A 115 -1.56 -38.60 -29.15
CA LEU A 115 -0.71 -39.76 -29.45
C LEU A 115 0.41 -39.94 -28.42
N ASN A 116 1.15 -38.87 -28.06
CA ASN A 116 2.27 -39.00 -27.13
C ASN A 116 1.81 -39.36 -25.72
N PHE A 117 0.74 -38.73 -25.22
CA PHE A 117 0.16 -39.08 -23.94
C PHE A 117 -0.49 -40.47 -23.98
N GLY A 118 -1.16 -40.84 -25.09
CA GLY A 118 -1.73 -42.17 -25.27
C GLY A 118 -0.68 -43.29 -25.19
N VAL A 119 0.45 -43.13 -25.89
CA VAL A 119 1.57 -44.08 -25.80
C VAL A 119 2.12 -44.17 -24.38
N ALA A 120 2.23 -43.04 -23.67
CA ALA A 120 2.69 -43.03 -22.28
C ALA A 120 1.71 -43.73 -21.33
N VAL A 121 0.39 -43.53 -21.51
CA VAL A 121 -0.68 -44.19 -20.76
C VAL A 121 -0.62 -45.71 -20.99
N GLU A 122 -0.53 -46.16 -22.23
CA GLU A 122 -0.43 -47.60 -22.54
C GLU A 122 0.84 -48.23 -21.95
N LYS A 123 1.97 -47.52 -21.97
CA LYS A 123 3.20 -47.97 -21.29
C LYS A 123 3.03 -48.04 -19.77
N ALA A 124 2.34 -47.09 -19.16
CA ALA A 124 2.08 -47.10 -17.72
C ALA A 124 1.14 -48.24 -17.31
N ARG A 125 0.08 -48.49 -18.10
CA ARG A 125 -0.82 -49.64 -17.93
C ARG A 125 -0.09 -50.97 -18.05
N ALA A 126 0.78 -51.11 -19.07
CA ALA A 126 1.62 -52.29 -19.24
C ALA A 126 2.59 -52.51 -18.06
N ALA A 127 2.96 -51.44 -17.34
CA ALA A 127 3.75 -51.48 -16.12
C ALA A 127 2.91 -51.67 -14.83
N GLY A 128 1.61 -51.94 -14.95
CA GLY A 128 0.71 -52.21 -13.82
C GLY A 128 0.19 -50.96 -13.09
N ILE A 129 0.31 -49.77 -13.67
CA ILE A 129 -0.23 -48.54 -13.09
C ILE A 129 -1.68 -48.36 -13.58
N ASP A 130 -2.62 -48.11 -12.67
CA ASP A 130 -4.00 -47.79 -13.02
C ASP A 130 -4.09 -46.35 -13.55
N VAL A 131 -4.42 -46.20 -14.84
CA VAL A 131 -4.39 -44.92 -15.55
C VAL A 131 -5.61 -44.78 -16.46
N GLU A 132 -6.30 -43.64 -16.34
CA GLU A 132 -7.37 -43.21 -17.25
C GLU A 132 -6.91 -42.00 -18.07
N MET A 133 -7.46 -41.86 -19.29
CA MET A 133 -7.17 -40.72 -20.16
C MET A 133 -8.47 -40.06 -20.60
N VAL A 134 -8.49 -38.73 -20.57
CA VAL A 134 -9.60 -37.89 -21.03
C VAL A 134 -9.05 -36.84 -22.01
N VAL A 135 -9.59 -36.85 -23.22
CA VAL A 135 -9.28 -35.87 -24.27
C VAL A 135 -10.33 -34.77 -24.23
N VAL A 136 -9.88 -33.52 -24.13
CA VAL A 136 -10.73 -32.33 -24.05
C VAL A 136 -10.71 -31.62 -25.39
N GLY A 137 -11.87 -31.53 -26.02
CA GLY A 137 -12.10 -30.67 -27.17
C GLY A 137 -13.34 -29.84 -26.93
N ASP A 138 -13.18 -28.55 -26.70
CA ASP A 138 -14.22 -27.57 -26.37
C ASP A 138 -14.42 -26.51 -27.46
N ASP A 139 -13.47 -26.34 -28.38
CA ASP A 139 -13.51 -25.30 -29.40
C ASP A 139 -14.61 -25.52 -30.47
N VAL A 140 -15.46 -24.52 -30.67
CA VAL A 140 -16.50 -24.50 -31.72
C VAL A 140 -16.06 -23.81 -33.02
N GLY A 141 -14.86 -23.21 -33.02
CA GLY A 141 -14.25 -22.66 -34.24
C GLY A 141 -14.10 -23.71 -35.35
N VAL A 142 -13.93 -24.99 -34.96
CA VAL A 142 -13.97 -26.14 -35.87
C VAL A 142 -15.31 -26.87 -35.76
N GLY A 143 -16.19 -26.64 -36.75
CA GLY A 143 -17.46 -27.36 -36.86
C GLY A 143 -17.28 -28.85 -37.19
N ARG A 144 -18.33 -29.65 -36.97
CA ARG A 144 -18.34 -31.12 -37.18
C ARG A 144 -17.85 -31.55 -38.56
N LYS A 145 -18.22 -30.80 -39.61
CA LYS A 145 -17.81 -31.07 -41.00
C LYS A 145 -16.30 -30.97 -41.19
N ALA A 146 -15.69 -29.94 -40.63
CA ALA A 146 -14.24 -29.69 -40.74
C ALA A 146 -13.44 -30.59 -39.79
N ALA A 147 -13.94 -30.82 -38.57
CA ALA A 147 -13.31 -31.65 -37.55
C ALA A 147 -13.17 -33.13 -37.96
N GLY A 148 -14.11 -33.64 -38.77
CA GLY A 148 -14.10 -35.02 -39.25
C GLY A 148 -13.97 -36.02 -38.10
N LYS A 149 -13.00 -36.94 -38.22
CA LYS A 149 -12.69 -37.94 -37.18
C LYS A 149 -11.77 -37.42 -36.07
N VAL A 150 -11.14 -36.26 -36.26
CA VAL A 150 -10.17 -35.68 -35.30
C VAL A 150 -10.92 -35.03 -34.12
N GLY A 151 -12.09 -34.44 -34.38
CA GLY A 151 -12.89 -33.77 -33.36
C GLY A 151 -12.50 -32.30 -33.16
N ARG A 152 -13.10 -31.67 -32.14
CA ARG A 152 -12.90 -30.26 -31.77
C ARG A 152 -11.50 -30.03 -31.18
N ARG A 153 -10.88 -28.88 -31.40
CA ARG A 153 -9.64 -28.48 -30.69
C ARG A 153 -9.92 -28.31 -29.19
N GLY A 154 -8.90 -28.51 -28.35
CA GLY A 154 -8.93 -28.16 -26.93
C GLY A 154 -8.32 -26.78 -26.70
N ILE A 155 -9.05 -25.86 -26.08
CA ILE A 155 -8.59 -24.49 -25.77
C ILE A 155 -8.90 -24.13 -24.30
N ALA A 156 -9.15 -22.85 -24.00
CA ALA A 156 -9.20 -22.28 -22.66
C ALA A 156 -10.15 -23.00 -21.68
N GLY A 157 -11.27 -23.55 -22.16
CA GLY A 157 -12.22 -24.26 -21.33
C GLY A 157 -11.63 -25.53 -20.68
N THR A 158 -10.54 -26.08 -21.23
CA THR A 158 -9.78 -27.19 -20.62
C THR A 158 -9.38 -26.91 -19.16
N VAL A 159 -9.15 -25.64 -18.80
CA VAL A 159 -8.81 -25.25 -17.43
C VAL A 159 -9.96 -25.55 -16.45
N LEU A 160 -11.23 -25.44 -16.90
CA LEU A 160 -12.40 -25.80 -16.08
C LEU A 160 -12.47 -27.30 -15.84
N VAL A 161 -12.11 -28.12 -16.84
CA VAL A 161 -11.99 -29.58 -16.67
C VAL A 161 -10.95 -29.89 -15.60
N HIS A 162 -9.76 -29.28 -15.68
CA HIS A 162 -8.69 -29.47 -14.70
C HIS A 162 -9.11 -29.07 -13.29
N LYS A 163 -9.78 -27.92 -13.14
CA LYS A 163 -10.23 -27.44 -11.83
C LYS A 163 -11.21 -28.41 -11.18
N ILE A 164 -12.22 -28.84 -11.92
CA ILE A 164 -13.29 -29.68 -11.39
C ILE A 164 -12.79 -31.11 -11.12
N SER A 165 -11.99 -31.69 -12.02
CA SER A 165 -11.41 -33.01 -11.79
C SER A 165 -10.37 -33.01 -10.66
N GLY A 166 -9.55 -31.96 -10.58
CA GLY A 166 -8.56 -31.78 -9.51
C GLY A 166 -9.20 -31.65 -8.13
N ALA A 167 -10.30 -30.89 -8.03
CA ALA A 167 -11.10 -30.80 -6.81
C ALA A 167 -11.72 -32.15 -6.44
N ALA A 168 -12.28 -32.89 -7.40
CA ALA A 168 -12.85 -34.21 -7.14
C ALA A 168 -11.78 -35.20 -6.64
N ALA A 169 -10.58 -35.16 -7.21
CA ALA A 169 -9.44 -35.94 -6.74
C ALA A 169 -9.03 -35.56 -5.30
N ALA A 170 -8.93 -34.26 -5.01
CA ALA A 170 -8.59 -33.75 -3.67
C ALA A 170 -9.60 -34.15 -2.59
N LEU A 171 -10.87 -34.31 -2.98
CA LEU A 171 -11.94 -34.84 -2.13
C LEU A 171 -11.93 -36.37 -1.99
N GLY A 172 -10.88 -37.04 -2.49
CA GLY A 172 -10.66 -38.48 -2.31
C GLY A 172 -11.50 -39.38 -3.22
N ARG A 173 -12.05 -38.85 -4.33
CA ARG A 173 -12.85 -39.65 -5.27
C ARG A 173 -11.99 -40.67 -6.01
N SER A 174 -12.60 -41.78 -6.40
CA SER A 174 -11.92 -42.85 -7.13
C SER A 174 -11.51 -42.41 -8.54
N LEU A 175 -10.50 -43.04 -9.14
CA LEU A 175 -10.04 -42.73 -10.50
C LEU A 175 -11.19 -42.74 -11.52
N LYS A 176 -12.11 -43.71 -11.40
CA LYS A 176 -13.28 -43.83 -12.27
C LYS A 176 -14.25 -42.66 -12.13
N GLU A 177 -14.51 -42.20 -10.90
CA GLU A 177 -15.36 -41.04 -10.63
C GLU A 177 -14.70 -39.75 -11.14
N VAL A 178 -13.40 -39.56 -10.89
CA VAL A 178 -12.63 -38.39 -11.33
C VAL A 178 -12.58 -38.33 -12.87
N ALA A 179 -12.35 -39.47 -13.54
CA ALA A 179 -12.40 -39.54 -15.00
C ALA A 179 -13.81 -39.29 -15.55
N SER A 180 -14.85 -39.79 -14.86
CA SER A 180 -16.25 -39.57 -15.25
C SER A 180 -16.64 -38.10 -15.18
N VAL A 181 -16.28 -37.40 -14.10
CA VAL A 181 -16.60 -35.97 -13.99
C VAL A 181 -15.80 -35.12 -14.98
N ALA A 182 -14.54 -35.48 -15.25
CA ALA A 182 -13.74 -34.81 -16.28
C ALA A 182 -14.38 -34.91 -17.68
N ARG A 183 -14.87 -36.10 -18.07
CA ARG A 183 -15.62 -36.29 -19.33
C ARG A 183 -16.92 -35.50 -19.34
N LEU A 184 -17.67 -35.53 -18.24
CA LEU A 184 -18.93 -34.81 -18.10
C LEU A 184 -18.76 -33.30 -18.30
N VAL A 185 -17.71 -32.71 -17.71
CA VAL A 185 -17.40 -31.28 -17.89
C VAL A 185 -17.04 -31.01 -19.34
N ALA A 186 -16.15 -31.81 -19.95
CA ALA A 186 -15.74 -31.64 -21.35
C ALA A 186 -16.92 -31.75 -22.35
N GLU A 187 -17.90 -32.60 -22.06
CA GLU A 187 -19.12 -32.77 -22.86
C GLU A 187 -20.11 -31.59 -22.73
N ASN A 188 -20.04 -30.83 -21.63
CA ASN A 188 -20.94 -29.70 -21.34
C ASN A 188 -20.25 -28.33 -21.51
N LEU A 189 -19.17 -28.30 -22.28
CA LEU A 189 -18.29 -27.15 -22.45
C LEU A 189 -18.12 -26.80 -23.94
N VAL A 190 -18.21 -25.51 -24.23
CA VAL A 190 -17.91 -24.92 -25.55
C VAL A 190 -17.11 -23.64 -25.40
N SER A 191 -16.20 -23.41 -26.35
CA SER A 191 -15.30 -22.25 -26.35
C SER A 191 -15.10 -21.73 -27.77
N VAL A 192 -14.86 -20.42 -27.92
CA VAL A 192 -14.46 -19.80 -29.19
C VAL A 192 -13.51 -18.64 -28.94
N GLY A 193 -12.44 -18.55 -29.73
CA GLY A 193 -11.48 -17.44 -29.70
C GLY A 193 -11.74 -16.41 -30.79
N ALA A 194 -11.19 -15.20 -30.63
CA ALA A 194 -11.05 -14.22 -31.68
C ALA A 194 -9.68 -13.53 -31.51
N SER A 195 -8.98 -13.26 -32.62
CA SER A 195 -7.67 -12.62 -32.58
C SER A 195 -7.58 -11.53 -33.64
N LEU A 196 -6.95 -10.42 -33.26
CA LEU A 196 -6.65 -9.30 -34.15
C LEU A 196 -5.44 -9.61 -35.04
N GLU A 197 -4.58 -10.54 -34.63
CA GLU A 197 -3.36 -10.89 -35.37
C GLU A 197 -2.89 -12.32 -35.07
N HIS A 198 -1.98 -12.84 -35.89
CA HIS A 198 -1.23 -14.08 -35.60
C HIS A 198 -0.10 -13.83 -34.59
N VAL A 199 0.23 -14.86 -33.83
CA VAL A 199 1.27 -14.83 -32.80
C VAL A 199 2.64 -15.14 -33.38
N HIS A 200 3.66 -14.36 -33.00
CA HIS A 200 5.05 -14.62 -33.38
C HIS A 200 5.74 -15.56 -32.39
N VAL A 201 6.30 -16.67 -32.89
CA VAL A 201 7.04 -17.64 -32.06
C VAL A 201 8.49 -17.15 -31.83
N PRO A 202 8.96 -17.04 -30.57
CA PRO A 202 10.33 -16.61 -30.26
C PRO A 202 11.40 -17.42 -31.00
N GLY A 203 12.39 -16.71 -31.55
CA GLY A 203 13.52 -17.33 -32.27
C GLY A 203 13.23 -17.74 -33.72
N ARG A 204 12.01 -17.55 -34.23
CA ARG A 204 11.73 -17.66 -35.68
C ARG A 204 12.08 -16.35 -36.38
N ALA A 205 12.46 -16.46 -37.66
CA ALA A 205 12.60 -15.29 -38.51
C ALA A 205 11.23 -14.66 -38.77
N VAL A 206 11.19 -13.33 -38.88
CA VAL A 206 9.98 -12.62 -39.30
C VAL A 206 9.78 -12.91 -40.80
N GLY A 207 8.92 -13.87 -41.10
CA GLY A 207 8.51 -14.19 -42.47
C GLY A 207 7.56 -13.14 -43.05
N GLN A 208 7.45 -13.09 -44.38
CA GLN A 208 6.63 -12.12 -45.11
C GLN A 208 5.19 -12.59 -45.41
N GLU A 209 4.67 -13.67 -44.80
CA GLU A 209 3.35 -14.23 -45.14
C GLU A 209 2.41 -14.48 -43.94
N ASP A 210 1.11 -14.22 -44.21
CA ASP A 210 -0.15 -14.52 -43.50
C ASP A 210 -0.53 -13.75 -42.21
N GLY A 211 -0.10 -12.49 -42.05
CA GLY A 211 -0.71 -11.59 -41.06
C GLY A 211 -2.14 -11.17 -41.44
N LEU A 212 -2.97 -10.86 -40.44
CA LEU A 212 -4.27 -10.22 -40.67
C LEU A 212 -4.09 -8.78 -41.14
N GLU A 213 -5.00 -8.28 -41.99
CA GLU A 213 -5.01 -6.87 -42.36
C GLU A 213 -5.31 -5.96 -41.14
N ALA A 214 -4.94 -4.68 -41.19
CA ALA A 214 -5.02 -3.76 -40.04
C ALA A 214 -6.43 -3.59 -39.43
N ASN A 215 -7.49 -3.95 -40.16
CA ASN A 215 -8.88 -3.89 -39.72
C ASN A 215 -9.57 -5.26 -39.74
N GLU A 216 -8.80 -6.35 -39.80
CA GLU A 216 -9.31 -7.72 -39.90
C GLU A 216 -9.20 -8.44 -38.54
N VAL A 217 -10.21 -9.25 -38.22
CA VAL A 217 -10.26 -10.11 -37.03
C VAL A 217 -10.50 -11.54 -37.48
N GLU A 218 -9.74 -12.50 -36.95
CA GLU A 218 -9.95 -13.92 -37.23
C GLU A 218 -10.76 -14.59 -36.11
N LEU A 219 -11.95 -15.04 -36.46
CA LEU A 219 -12.91 -15.67 -35.56
C LEU A 219 -12.64 -17.18 -35.50
N GLY A 220 -12.49 -17.70 -34.29
CA GLY A 220 -12.19 -19.11 -34.03
C GLY A 220 -10.75 -19.49 -34.33
N MET A 221 -9.82 -18.54 -34.40
CA MET A 221 -8.40 -18.85 -34.58
C MET A 221 -7.90 -19.78 -33.45
N GLY A 222 -7.13 -20.80 -33.81
CA GLY A 222 -6.57 -21.73 -32.83
C GLY A 222 -5.44 -21.11 -32.01
N ILE A 223 -5.14 -21.71 -30.86
CA ILE A 223 -4.10 -21.23 -29.94
C ILE A 223 -2.67 -21.42 -30.47
N HIS A 224 -2.47 -22.06 -31.63
CA HIS A 224 -1.18 -22.18 -32.34
C HIS A 224 -1.18 -21.47 -33.71
N ASN A 225 -2.06 -20.48 -33.92
CA ASN A 225 -2.34 -19.82 -35.20
C ASN A 225 -3.02 -20.70 -36.26
N GLU A 226 -3.68 -21.79 -35.86
CA GLU A 226 -4.43 -22.59 -36.83
C GLU A 226 -5.62 -21.77 -37.36
N PRO A 227 -5.96 -21.90 -38.66
CA PRO A 227 -7.03 -21.15 -39.27
C PRO A 227 -8.33 -21.19 -38.47
N GLY A 228 -8.98 -20.04 -38.40
CA GLY A 228 -10.27 -19.89 -37.76
C GLY A 228 -11.44 -20.36 -38.61
N SER A 229 -12.64 -20.13 -38.07
CA SER A 229 -13.92 -20.33 -38.76
C SER A 229 -14.20 -19.28 -39.83
N GLY A 230 -13.51 -18.13 -39.79
CA GLY A 230 -13.62 -17.05 -40.76
C GLY A 230 -12.86 -15.79 -40.35
N ARG A 231 -12.74 -14.85 -41.28
CA ARG A 231 -12.16 -13.52 -41.05
C ARG A 231 -13.20 -12.44 -41.33
N VAL A 232 -13.23 -11.40 -40.50
CA VAL A 232 -14.19 -10.29 -40.58
C VAL A 232 -13.45 -8.96 -40.56
N LYS A 233 -13.92 -7.98 -41.35
CA LYS A 233 -13.28 -6.66 -41.47
C LYS A 233 -14.14 -5.55 -40.87
N GLY A 234 -13.51 -4.63 -40.14
CA GLY A 234 -14.17 -3.44 -39.56
C GLY A 234 -15.25 -3.76 -38.53
N VAL A 235 -15.12 -4.90 -37.84
CA VAL A 235 -16.10 -5.34 -36.84
C VAL A 235 -15.82 -4.67 -35.51
N GLU A 236 -16.85 -4.05 -34.93
CA GLU A 236 -16.79 -3.51 -33.57
C GLU A 236 -17.05 -4.60 -32.53
N LEU A 237 -16.61 -4.38 -31.30
CA LEU A 237 -16.68 -5.39 -30.22
C LEU A 237 -18.09 -6.00 -30.03
N PRO A 238 -19.20 -5.22 -29.99
CA PRO A 238 -20.54 -5.80 -29.83
C PRO A 238 -20.93 -6.77 -30.95
N GLU A 239 -20.59 -6.46 -32.21
CA GLU A 239 -20.88 -7.33 -33.33
C GLU A 239 -20.02 -8.59 -33.31
N LEU A 240 -18.73 -8.46 -32.97
CA LEU A 240 -17.82 -9.59 -32.82
C LEU A 240 -18.31 -10.56 -31.73
N VAL A 241 -18.68 -10.04 -30.56
CA VAL A 241 -19.24 -10.83 -29.46
C VAL A 241 -20.55 -11.52 -29.87
N SER A 242 -21.42 -10.82 -30.61
CA SER A 242 -22.66 -11.40 -31.12
C SER A 242 -22.40 -12.61 -32.02
N GLN A 243 -21.43 -12.50 -32.93
CA GLN A 243 -21.02 -13.60 -33.81
C GLN A 243 -20.40 -14.77 -33.02
N MET A 244 -19.56 -14.49 -32.03
CA MET A 244 -18.97 -15.51 -31.14
C MET A 244 -20.05 -16.26 -30.35
N LEU A 245 -20.97 -15.55 -29.69
CA LEU A 245 -22.05 -16.14 -28.91
C LEU A 245 -22.99 -16.96 -29.80
N LYS A 246 -23.23 -16.52 -31.04
CA LYS A 246 -24.01 -17.30 -32.01
C LYS A 246 -23.35 -18.64 -32.31
N GLN A 247 -22.03 -18.70 -32.51
CA GLN A 247 -21.32 -19.97 -32.72
C GLN A 247 -21.42 -20.91 -31.51
N LEU A 248 -21.48 -20.36 -30.29
CA LEU A 248 -21.56 -21.14 -29.06
C LEU A 248 -22.97 -21.69 -28.77
N LEU A 249 -24.02 -20.93 -29.12
CA LEU A 249 -25.38 -21.15 -28.58
C LEU A 249 -26.46 -21.42 -29.64
N ASP A 250 -26.25 -21.09 -30.92
CA ASP A 250 -27.27 -21.24 -31.96
C ASP A 250 -27.56 -22.72 -32.26
N GLN A 251 -28.72 -23.20 -31.80
CA GLN A 251 -29.17 -24.57 -32.03
C GLN A 251 -29.57 -24.83 -33.50
N GLY A 252 -29.72 -23.78 -34.32
CA GLY A 252 -29.92 -23.88 -35.76
C GLY A 252 -28.64 -24.20 -36.54
N ASP A 253 -27.45 -23.96 -35.96
CA ASP A 253 -26.18 -24.36 -36.57
C ASP A 253 -25.88 -25.83 -36.29
N ALA A 254 -26.38 -26.74 -37.15
CA ALA A 254 -26.12 -28.17 -37.02
C ALA A 254 -24.61 -28.54 -37.06
N ASP A 255 -23.75 -27.66 -37.57
CA ASP A 255 -22.31 -27.87 -37.60
C ASP A 255 -21.64 -27.55 -36.25
N ARG A 256 -22.14 -26.54 -35.52
CA ARG A 256 -21.53 -26.02 -34.27
C ARG A 256 -22.37 -26.12 -33.00
N ALA A 257 -23.62 -26.57 -33.06
CA ALA A 257 -24.49 -26.75 -31.89
C ALA A 257 -23.99 -27.93 -31.01
N PHE A 258 -22.86 -27.76 -30.33
CA PHE A 258 -22.24 -28.76 -29.47
C PHE A 258 -22.76 -28.71 -28.04
N LEU A 259 -23.21 -27.53 -27.58
CA LEU A 259 -23.80 -27.34 -26.27
C LEU A 259 -25.30 -27.14 -26.38
N ARG A 260 -26.06 -27.82 -25.51
CA ARG A 260 -27.47 -27.52 -25.26
C ARG A 260 -27.61 -27.03 -23.83
N VAL A 261 -27.80 -25.72 -23.66
CA VAL A 261 -28.03 -25.12 -22.34
C VAL A 261 -29.42 -25.52 -21.87
N ASN A 262 -29.46 -26.42 -20.89
CA ASN A 262 -30.68 -26.94 -20.26
C ASN A 262 -30.70 -26.73 -18.74
N SER A 263 -29.66 -26.07 -18.22
CA SER A 263 -29.54 -25.66 -16.82
C SER A 263 -29.82 -24.17 -16.68
N ASN A 264 -30.29 -23.78 -15.49
CA ASN A 264 -30.36 -22.37 -15.10
C ASN A 264 -29.00 -21.83 -14.63
N GLU A 265 -27.98 -22.68 -14.56
CA GLU A 265 -26.66 -22.35 -14.06
C GLU A 265 -25.63 -22.52 -15.20
N VAL A 266 -24.97 -21.42 -15.59
CA VAL A 266 -23.92 -21.38 -16.61
C VAL A 266 -22.69 -20.69 -16.03
N VAL A 267 -21.51 -21.26 -16.24
CA VAL A 267 -20.22 -20.62 -15.90
C VAL A 267 -19.66 -19.98 -17.17
N LEU A 268 -19.26 -18.72 -17.06
CA LEU A 268 -18.59 -17.95 -18.09
C LEU A 268 -17.10 -17.84 -17.77
N LEU A 269 -16.25 -18.16 -18.74
CA LEU A 269 -14.82 -17.89 -18.71
C LEU A 269 -14.44 -16.98 -19.89
N ILE A 270 -13.97 -15.78 -19.58
CA ILE A 270 -13.33 -14.84 -20.50
C ILE A 270 -11.82 -14.99 -20.33
N ASN A 271 -11.15 -15.52 -21.36
CA ASN A 271 -9.73 -15.80 -21.31
C ASN A 271 -8.94 -14.90 -22.27
N ASN A 272 -7.91 -14.24 -21.75
CA ASN A 272 -6.96 -13.42 -22.49
C ASN A 272 -5.89 -14.31 -23.16
N LEU A 273 -5.68 -14.14 -24.47
CA LEU A 273 -4.65 -14.87 -25.21
C LEU A 273 -3.23 -14.30 -24.99
N GLY A 274 -3.10 -13.21 -24.25
CA GLY A 274 -1.85 -12.69 -23.69
C GLY A 274 -1.58 -11.21 -24.01
N GLY A 275 -2.19 -10.67 -25.07
CA GLY A 275 -1.92 -9.34 -25.60
C GLY A 275 -3.00 -8.29 -25.33
N VAL A 276 -4.17 -8.67 -24.82
CA VAL A 276 -5.28 -7.73 -24.55
C VAL A 276 -5.04 -7.01 -23.22
N SER A 277 -5.26 -5.69 -23.17
CA SER A 277 -5.11 -4.94 -21.92
C SER A 277 -6.19 -5.33 -20.90
N VAL A 278 -5.90 -5.17 -19.60
CA VAL A 278 -6.90 -5.46 -18.54
C VAL A 278 -8.13 -4.55 -18.68
N LEU A 279 -7.94 -3.32 -19.18
CA LEU A 279 -9.03 -2.39 -19.46
C LEU A 279 -9.96 -2.93 -20.56
N GLU A 280 -9.40 -3.37 -21.69
CA GLU A 280 -10.16 -3.96 -22.79
C GLU A 280 -10.81 -5.28 -22.37
N LEU A 281 -10.12 -6.12 -21.60
CA LEU A 281 -10.67 -7.38 -21.07
C LEU A 281 -11.89 -7.12 -20.17
N GLY A 282 -11.88 -6.03 -19.40
CA GLY A 282 -13.04 -5.56 -18.63
C GLY A 282 -14.23 -5.17 -19.52
N SER A 283 -13.97 -4.43 -20.60
CA SER A 283 -14.99 -4.08 -21.61
C SER A 283 -15.57 -5.30 -22.30
N ILE A 284 -14.73 -6.23 -22.75
CA ILE A 284 -15.13 -7.52 -23.34
C ILE A 284 -16.01 -8.31 -22.36
N THR A 285 -15.61 -8.37 -21.08
CA THR A 285 -16.36 -9.10 -20.06
C THR A 285 -17.77 -8.50 -19.88
N ALA A 286 -17.86 -7.17 -19.81
CA ALA A 286 -19.14 -6.47 -19.68
C ALA A 286 -20.03 -6.71 -20.90
N GLU A 287 -19.48 -6.61 -22.12
CA GLU A 287 -20.22 -6.83 -23.37
C GLU A 287 -20.76 -8.26 -23.48
N VAL A 288 -19.93 -9.26 -23.21
CA VAL A 288 -20.34 -10.68 -23.25
C VAL A 288 -21.42 -10.96 -22.21
N ALA A 289 -21.28 -10.46 -20.98
CA ALA A 289 -22.28 -10.64 -19.94
C ALA A 289 -23.61 -9.96 -20.31
N ALA A 290 -23.57 -8.74 -20.84
CA ALA A 290 -24.75 -8.00 -21.27
C ALA A 290 -25.50 -8.73 -22.40
N GLN A 291 -24.80 -9.27 -23.40
CA GLN A 291 -25.43 -10.01 -24.49
C GLN A 291 -25.94 -11.40 -24.07
N LEU A 292 -25.26 -12.11 -23.18
CA LEU A 292 -25.78 -13.36 -22.62
C LEU A 292 -27.12 -13.12 -21.90
N GLU A 293 -27.21 -12.06 -21.11
CA GLU A 293 -28.45 -11.69 -20.41
C GLU A 293 -29.53 -11.21 -21.39
N GLY A 294 -29.20 -10.24 -22.25
CA GLY A 294 -30.17 -9.59 -23.12
C GLY A 294 -30.66 -10.44 -24.29
N SER A 295 -29.75 -11.18 -24.95
CA SER A 295 -30.05 -11.92 -26.18
C SER A 295 -30.35 -13.40 -25.96
N TYR A 296 -29.81 -14.00 -24.90
CA TYR A 296 -29.93 -15.44 -24.63
C TYR A 296 -30.67 -15.76 -23.33
N ASN A 297 -31.00 -14.75 -22.51
CA ASN A 297 -31.57 -14.92 -21.17
C ASN A 297 -30.73 -15.84 -20.27
N ILE A 298 -29.41 -15.80 -20.45
CA ILE A 298 -28.44 -16.53 -19.64
C ILE A 298 -27.76 -15.53 -18.71
N LYS A 299 -27.91 -15.74 -17.41
CA LYS A 299 -27.15 -15.00 -16.39
C LYS A 299 -26.10 -15.94 -15.81
N PRO A 300 -24.80 -15.73 -16.09
CA PRO A 300 -23.77 -16.62 -15.56
C PRO A 300 -23.82 -16.64 -14.03
N VAL A 301 -23.76 -17.82 -13.43
CA VAL A 301 -23.63 -17.97 -11.97
C VAL A 301 -22.19 -17.77 -11.51
N ARG A 302 -21.24 -17.85 -12.44
CA ARG A 302 -19.81 -17.55 -12.24
C ARG A 302 -19.27 -16.87 -13.48
N ILE A 303 -18.47 -15.82 -13.26
CA ILE A 303 -17.69 -15.16 -14.31
C ILE A 303 -16.23 -15.21 -13.89
N LEU A 304 -15.42 -15.90 -14.67
CA LEU A 304 -13.96 -15.92 -14.57
C LEU A 304 -13.43 -15.06 -15.70
N SER A 305 -12.66 -14.02 -15.40
CA SER A 305 -12.06 -13.13 -16.40
C SER A 305 -10.60 -12.90 -16.08
N GLY A 306 -9.70 -13.24 -17.01
CA GLY A 306 -8.27 -13.16 -16.79
C GLY A 306 -7.46 -13.97 -17.80
N THR A 307 -6.23 -14.29 -17.43
CA THR A 307 -5.28 -15.03 -18.27
C THR A 307 -5.12 -16.45 -17.74
N TYR A 308 -5.77 -17.42 -18.39
CA TYR A 308 -5.77 -18.83 -17.97
C TYR A 308 -5.06 -19.74 -18.96
N MET A 309 -5.18 -19.45 -20.26
CA MET A 309 -4.51 -20.17 -21.35
C MET A 309 -4.17 -19.18 -22.46
N THR A 310 -2.90 -18.80 -22.56
CA THR A 310 -2.45 -17.83 -23.57
C THR A 310 -2.22 -18.48 -24.93
N SER A 311 -1.93 -17.66 -25.92
CA SER A 311 -1.11 -18.01 -27.08
C SER A 311 0.04 -16.99 -27.13
N LEU A 312 1.04 -17.19 -26.27
CA LEU A 312 2.12 -16.24 -26.01
C LEU A 312 1.60 -14.81 -25.74
N ASN A 313 1.84 -13.87 -26.66
CA ASN A 313 1.41 -12.48 -26.59
C ASN A 313 0.17 -12.19 -27.45
N GLY A 314 -0.62 -13.22 -27.78
CA GLY A 314 -1.74 -13.13 -28.72
C GLY A 314 -2.72 -12.01 -28.37
N ASN A 315 -2.88 -11.08 -29.32
CA ASN A 315 -3.81 -9.97 -29.19
C ASN A 315 -5.24 -10.42 -29.53
N GLY A 316 -5.82 -11.18 -28.61
CA GLY A 316 -7.13 -11.77 -28.76
C GLY A 316 -7.66 -12.32 -27.43
N PHE A 317 -8.91 -12.75 -27.46
CA PHE A 317 -9.60 -13.30 -26.30
C PHE A 317 -10.42 -14.52 -26.69
N SER A 318 -10.91 -15.25 -25.71
CA SER A 318 -11.82 -16.38 -25.91
C SER A 318 -12.94 -16.37 -24.88
N ILE A 319 -14.11 -16.85 -25.31
CA ILE A 319 -15.30 -17.04 -24.49
C ILE A 319 -15.49 -18.54 -24.33
N SER A 320 -15.58 -19.03 -23.09
CA SER A 320 -15.97 -20.41 -22.78
C SER A 320 -17.23 -20.43 -21.93
N LEU A 321 -18.17 -21.30 -22.27
CA LEU A 321 -19.42 -21.51 -21.53
C LEU A 321 -19.49 -22.97 -21.07
N LEU A 322 -19.68 -23.16 -19.76
CA LEU A 322 -19.94 -24.46 -19.15
C LEU A 322 -21.37 -24.51 -18.64
N ASN A 323 -22.17 -25.43 -19.20
CA ASN A 323 -23.52 -25.75 -18.73
C ASN A 323 -23.42 -26.61 -17.47
N VAL A 324 -23.89 -26.11 -16.33
CA VAL A 324 -23.77 -26.79 -15.05
C VAL A 324 -24.80 -27.92 -14.98
N VAL A 325 -24.32 -29.15 -14.90
CA VAL A 325 -25.16 -30.35 -14.80
C VAL A 325 -24.83 -31.16 -13.54
N ASN A 326 -25.71 -32.09 -13.19
CA ASN A 326 -25.48 -32.98 -12.05
C ASN A 326 -24.24 -33.85 -12.30
N THR A 327 -23.31 -33.84 -11.35
CA THR A 327 -22.03 -34.57 -11.43
C THR A 327 -22.19 -36.09 -11.35
N ASN A 328 -23.35 -36.58 -10.90
CA ASN A 328 -23.65 -37.99 -10.60
C ASN A 328 -22.71 -38.61 -9.55
N LEU A 329 -21.99 -37.79 -8.77
CA LEU A 329 -21.09 -38.24 -7.70
C LEU A 329 -21.78 -38.43 -6.33
N GLY A 330 -23.08 -38.16 -6.24
CA GLY A 330 -23.81 -38.08 -4.96
C GLY A 330 -23.47 -36.81 -4.15
N GLY A 331 -23.01 -35.75 -4.82
CA GLY A 331 -22.39 -34.56 -4.24
C GLY A 331 -20.86 -34.70 -4.14
N PRO A 332 -20.06 -33.61 -4.23
CA PRO A 332 -20.46 -32.21 -4.48
C PRO A 332 -20.94 -31.95 -5.92
N SER A 333 -21.66 -30.83 -6.10
CA SER A 333 -22.07 -30.25 -7.37
C SER A 333 -20.89 -29.71 -8.18
N MET A 334 -21.13 -29.40 -9.46
CA MET A 334 -20.09 -28.88 -10.34
C MET A 334 -19.59 -27.48 -9.91
N ILE A 335 -20.47 -26.64 -9.34
CA ILE A 335 -20.11 -25.34 -8.78
C ILE A 335 -19.28 -25.50 -7.50
N GLU A 336 -19.66 -26.39 -6.59
CA GLU A 336 -18.87 -26.66 -5.39
C GLU A 336 -17.46 -27.21 -5.73
N LEU A 337 -17.33 -28.01 -6.79
CA LEU A 337 -16.03 -28.46 -7.30
C LEU A 337 -15.22 -27.32 -7.92
N LEU A 338 -15.90 -26.41 -8.64
CA LEU A 338 -15.27 -25.21 -9.20
C LEU A 338 -14.75 -24.28 -8.10
N ASP A 339 -15.53 -24.10 -7.03
CA ASP A 339 -15.20 -23.21 -5.90
C ASP A 339 -14.25 -23.85 -4.87
N HIS A 340 -14.05 -25.17 -4.91
CA HIS A 340 -13.16 -25.86 -3.99
C HIS A 340 -11.77 -25.20 -3.98
N PRO A 341 -11.14 -24.93 -2.82
CA PRO A 341 -9.84 -24.27 -2.75
C PRO A 341 -8.78 -24.97 -3.61
N ALA A 342 -7.91 -24.17 -4.24
CA ALA A 342 -6.76 -24.64 -5.00
C ALA A 342 -5.54 -23.77 -4.72
N GLU A 343 -4.39 -24.40 -4.46
CA GLU A 343 -3.10 -23.76 -4.20
C GLU A 343 -2.24 -23.80 -5.48
N ALA A 344 -2.68 -23.10 -6.53
CA ALA A 344 -2.02 -23.04 -7.83
C ALA A 344 -1.95 -21.60 -8.36
N ASN A 345 -0.77 -21.17 -8.80
CA ASN A 345 -0.52 -19.77 -9.21
C ASN A 345 -1.30 -19.35 -10.46
N GLY A 346 -1.64 -20.32 -11.32
CA GLY A 346 -2.41 -20.11 -12.53
C GLY A 346 -3.93 -20.05 -12.30
N TRP A 347 -4.41 -20.24 -11.07
CA TRP A 347 -5.84 -20.27 -10.75
C TRP A 347 -6.21 -19.16 -9.77
N ALA A 348 -6.93 -18.15 -10.24
CA ALA A 348 -7.55 -17.15 -9.37
C ALA A 348 -8.77 -17.75 -8.66
N ALA A 349 -8.85 -17.63 -7.33
CA ALA A 349 -10.00 -18.11 -6.56
C ALA A 349 -11.27 -17.32 -6.96
N PRO A 350 -12.37 -18.00 -7.35
CA PRO A 350 -13.61 -17.33 -7.72
C PRO A 350 -14.31 -16.67 -6.52
N ILE A 351 -14.97 -15.53 -6.75
CA ILE A 351 -15.92 -14.94 -5.80
C ILE A 351 -17.08 -15.92 -5.56
N ALA A 352 -17.41 -16.17 -4.28
CA ALA A 352 -18.40 -17.16 -3.85
C ALA A 352 -19.81 -16.92 -4.42
N LYS A 353 -20.65 -17.97 -4.44
CA LYS A 353 -21.96 -17.96 -5.12
C LYS A 353 -22.91 -16.96 -4.52
N GLU A 354 -22.89 -16.95 -3.21
CA GLU A 354 -23.77 -16.20 -2.34
C GLU A 354 -23.60 -14.70 -2.61
N THR A 355 -22.37 -14.26 -2.94
CA THR A 355 -22.07 -12.88 -3.33
C THR A 355 -22.79 -12.47 -4.62
N TRP A 356 -22.83 -13.36 -5.62
CA TRP A 356 -23.53 -13.10 -6.89
C TRP A 356 -25.05 -13.21 -6.73
N GLU A 357 -25.52 -14.18 -5.92
CA GLU A 357 -26.93 -14.38 -5.63
C GLU A 357 -27.54 -13.24 -4.79
N ALA A 358 -26.73 -12.53 -4.00
CA ALA A 358 -27.17 -11.39 -3.19
C ALA A 358 -27.74 -10.22 -4.03
N LYS A 359 -27.43 -10.15 -5.34
CA LYS A 359 -27.95 -9.13 -6.29
C LYS A 359 -27.94 -7.70 -5.71
N ASN A 360 -26.89 -7.36 -4.96
CA ASN A 360 -26.82 -6.08 -4.29
C ASN A 360 -26.54 -4.97 -5.31
N THR A 361 -27.59 -4.30 -5.79
CA THR A 361 -27.51 -3.09 -6.62
C THR A 361 -27.57 -1.81 -5.80
N ALA A 362 -27.48 -1.89 -4.47
CA ALA A 362 -27.54 -0.71 -3.61
C ALA A 362 -26.28 0.12 -3.83
N THR A 363 -26.43 1.19 -4.60
CA THR A 363 -25.47 2.28 -4.70
C THR A 363 -25.80 3.30 -3.60
N ARG A 364 -24.83 4.12 -3.21
CA ARG A 364 -25.07 5.24 -2.30
C ARG A 364 -25.53 6.43 -3.15
N GLU A 365 -26.81 6.55 -3.45
CA GLU A 365 -27.34 7.69 -4.23
C GLU A 365 -27.57 8.95 -3.35
N ASP A 366 -26.88 10.02 -3.73
CA ASP A 366 -27.32 11.41 -3.97
C ASP A 366 -28.07 12.27 -2.94
N ASP A 367 -28.46 11.79 -1.76
CA ASP A 367 -29.20 12.67 -0.83
C ASP A 367 -28.31 13.66 -0.06
N ALA A 368 -27.00 13.38 0.09
CA ALA A 368 -26.10 14.23 0.88
C ALA A 368 -25.44 15.39 0.11
N VAL A 369 -25.45 15.36 -1.23
CA VAL A 369 -24.74 16.37 -2.05
C VAL A 369 -25.56 17.66 -2.23
N LYS A 370 -26.88 17.63 -2.02
CA LYS A 370 -27.77 18.81 -2.16
C LYS A 370 -27.53 19.93 -1.12
N ALA A 371 -26.69 19.74 -0.10
CA ALA A 371 -26.60 20.63 1.06
C ALA A 371 -25.51 21.73 1.01
N LEU A 372 -24.76 21.90 -0.09
CA LEU A 372 -23.71 22.93 -0.22
C LEU A 372 -24.08 24.09 -1.15
N SER A 373 -25.35 24.47 -1.25
CA SER A 373 -25.73 25.67 -2.01
C SER A 373 -25.18 26.94 -1.32
N ALA A 374 -24.40 27.74 -2.04
CA ALA A 374 -23.98 29.06 -1.56
C ALA A 374 -25.19 29.95 -1.27
N GLU A 375 -25.13 30.76 -0.21
CA GLU A 375 -26.13 31.77 0.12
C GLU A 375 -25.83 33.12 -0.56
N LYS A 376 -26.87 33.94 -0.78
CA LYS A 376 -26.77 35.28 -1.39
C LYS A 376 -25.88 36.19 -0.53
N SER A 377 -24.88 36.83 -1.11
CA SER A 377 -23.97 37.74 -0.39
C SER A 377 -24.39 39.22 -0.48
N GLY A 378 -25.25 39.56 -1.43
CA GLY A 378 -25.64 40.94 -1.72
C GLY A 378 -24.54 41.73 -2.42
N LEU A 379 -23.57 41.04 -3.05
CA LEU A 379 -22.53 41.65 -3.87
C LEU A 379 -23.00 41.67 -5.33
N GLU A 380 -23.60 42.78 -5.72
CA GLU A 380 -24.43 42.90 -6.93
C GLU A 380 -23.65 43.42 -8.15
N TYR A 381 -24.01 42.92 -9.34
CA TYR A 381 -23.49 43.37 -10.63
C TYR A 381 -24.56 43.23 -11.73
N ASP A 382 -24.31 43.81 -12.91
CA ASP A 382 -25.19 43.66 -14.07
C ASP A 382 -25.07 42.24 -14.66
N ALA A 383 -26.02 41.39 -14.28
CA ALA A 383 -26.12 40.00 -14.73
C ALA A 383 -26.23 39.88 -16.26
N SER A 384 -26.93 40.80 -16.92
CA SER A 384 -27.16 40.74 -18.37
C SER A 384 -25.89 41.08 -19.14
N ALA A 385 -25.20 42.15 -18.74
CA ALA A 385 -23.92 42.53 -19.34
C ALA A 385 -22.87 41.44 -19.13
N ALA A 386 -22.76 40.92 -17.91
CA ALA A 386 -21.80 39.87 -17.58
C ALA A 386 -22.09 38.53 -18.26
N ALA A 387 -23.36 38.12 -18.39
CA ALA A 387 -23.73 36.91 -19.11
C ALA A 387 -23.27 36.98 -20.58
N SER A 388 -23.45 38.14 -21.22
CA SER A 388 -22.97 38.37 -22.60
C SER A 388 -21.44 38.29 -22.67
N THR A 389 -20.73 38.93 -21.74
CA THR A 389 -19.26 38.97 -21.72
C THR A 389 -18.63 37.60 -21.42
N VAL A 390 -19.14 36.87 -20.42
CA VAL A 390 -18.66 35.53 -20.06
C VAL A 390 -18.94 34.56 -21.20
N LYS A 391 -20.14 34.61 -21.81
CA LYS A 391 -20.46 33.79 -22.99
C LYS A 391 -19.47 34.02 -24.12
N ALA A 392 -19.20 35.28 -24.48
CA ALA A 392 -18.24 35.60 -25.54
C ALA A 392 -16.82 35.11 -25.22
N ALA A 393 -16.40 35.18 -23.95
CA ALA A 393 -15.10 34.66 -23.53
C ALA A 393 -15.00 33.13 -23.64
N LEU A 394 -16.04 32.40 -23.24
CA LEU A 394 -16.09 30.94 -23.35
C LEU A 394 -16.15 30.47 -24.81
N GLU A 395 -16.92 31.15 -25.66
CA GLU A 395 -16.97 30.86 -27.10
C GLU A 395 -15.60 31.06 -27.78
N LYS A 396 -14.83 32.07 -27.35
CA LYS A 396 -13.44 32.26 -27.83
C LYS A 396 -12.50 31.14 -27.38
N VAL A 397 -12.62 30.63 -26.16
CA VAL A 397 -11.83 29.47 -25.69
C VAL A 397 -12.16 28.22 -26.51
N ILE A 398 -13.44 27.98 -26.80
CA ILE A 398 -13.88 26.86 -27.65
C ILE A 398 -13.30 26.99 -29.06
N ALA A 399 -13.33 28.20 -29.65
CA ALA A 399 -12.76 28.45 -30.97
C ALA A 399 -11.22 28.28 -31.01
N ALA A 400 -10.53 28.55 -29.90
CA ALA A 400 -9.08 28.41 -29.78
C ALA A 400 -8.61 26.97 -29.50
N GLU A 401 -9.52 26.03 -29.23
CA GLU A 401 -9.17 24.63 -28.87
C GLU A 401 -8.17 23.98 -29.82
N PRO A 402 -8.35 24.01 -31.16
CA PRO A 402 -7.42 23.32 -32.06
C PRO A 402 -5.99 23.87 -31.97
N GLU A 403 -5.85 25.17 -31.69
CA GLU A 403 -4.56 25.81 -31.53
C GLU A 403 -3.91 25.43 -30.18
N ILE A 404 -4.70 25.44 -29.10
CA ILE A 404 -4.22 25.08 -27.76
C ILE A 404 -3.80 23.61 -27.72
N THR A 405 -4.60 22.70 -28.29
CA THR A 405 -4.29 21.27 -28.43
C THR A 405 -3.03 21.07 -29.27
N ARG A 406 -2.85 21.86 -30.34
CA ARG A 406 -1.60 21.84 -31.13
C ARG A 406 -0.40 22.29 -30.31
N TYR A 407 -0.51 23.34 -29.51
CA TYR A 407 0.56 23.78 -28.62
C TYR A 407 0.90 22.70 -27.61
N ASP A 408 -0.10 22.12 -26.96
CA ASP A 408 0.08 21.07 -25.97
C ASP A 408 0.63 19.77 -26.57
N THR A 409 0.30 19.42 -27.81
CA THR A 409 0.91 18.25 -28.48
C THR A 409 2.42 18.42 -28.66
N VAL A 410 2.91 19.65 -28.77
CA VAL A 410 4.35 19.94 -28.92
C VAL A 410 5.07 19.84 -27.57
N VAL A 411 4.40 20.15 -26.45
CA VAL A 411 5.06 20.38 -25.15
C VAL A 411 4.54 19.51 -24.00
N GLY A 412 3.47 18.77 -24.23
CA GLY A 412 2.70 17.94 -23.30
C GLY A 412 2.11 16.73 -24.03
N ASP A 413 0.90 16.31 -23.65
CA ASP A 413 0.21 15.12 -24.17
C ASP A 413 -0.94 15.43 -25.13
N GLY A 414 -1.18 16.71 -25.43
CA GLY A 414 -2.12 17.13 -26.47
C GLY A 414 -3.59 17.05 -26.03
N ASP A 415 -3.88 17.18 -24.74
CA ASP A 415 -5.22 17.12 -24.18
C ASP A 415 -5.70 18.46 -23.59
N CYS A 416 -4.81 19.45 -23.42
CA CYS A 416 -5.12 20.70 -22.72
C CYS A 416 -6.27 21.48 -23.40
N GLY A 417 -6.22 21.62 -24.73
CA GLY A 417 -7.27 22.33 -25.48
C GLY A 417 -8.62 21.63 -25.36
N ILE A 418 -8.64 20.30 -25.50
CA ILE A 418 -9.84 19.47 -25.33
C ILE A 418 -10.41 19.65 -23.92
N GLY A 419 -9.56 19.65 -22.89
CA GLY A 419 -9.94 19.90 -21.51
C GLY A 419 -10.59 21.27 -21.29
N LEU A 420 -10.00 22.33 -21.84
CA LEU A 420 -10.54 23.70 -21.76
C LEU A 420 -11.85 23.85 -22.52
N LYS A 421 -11.97 23.27 -23.71
CA LYS A 421 -13.20 23.27 -24.51
C LYS A 421 -14.34 22.58 -23.77
N ARG A 422 -14.08 21.38 -23.23
CA ARG A 422 -15.08 20.62 -22.46
C ARG A 422 -15.60 21.42 -21.26
N GLY A 423 -14.70 22.08 -20.52
CA GLY A 423 -15.08 22.97 -19.44
C GLY A 423 -15.92 24.16 -19.92
N ALA A 424 -15.51 24.81 -21.01
CA ALA A 424 -16.22 25.97 -21.56
C ALA A 424 -17.62 25.62 -22.07
N GLU A 425 -17.78 24.50 -22.79
CA GLU A 425 -19.06 23.98 -23.26
C GLU A 425 -20.00 23.63 -22.09
N ALA A 426 -19.45 23.01 -21.04
CA ALA A 426 -20.21 22.68 -19.84
C ALA A 426 -20.71 23.92 -19.10
N ILE A 427 -19.88 24.96 -18.97
CA ILE A 427 -20.28 26.24 -18.35
C ILE A 427 -21.36 26.93 -19.20
N LEU A 428 -21.21 26.97 -20.53
CA LEU A 428 -22.24 27.52 -21.42
C LEU A 428 -23.59 26.79 -21.28
N ALA A 429 -23.57 25.46 -21.24
CA ALA A 429 -24.76 24.65 -21.04
C ALA A 429 -25.41 24.91 -19.66
N HIS A 430 -24.59 25.08 -18.62
CA HIS A 430 -25.06 25.46 -17.29
C HIS A 430 -25.70 26.84 -17.29
N LEU A 431 -25.06 27.86 -17.86
CA LEU A 431 -25.59 29.23 -17.89
C LEU A 431 -26.86 29.38 -18.75
N ALA A 432 -27.03 28.53 -19.77
CA ALA A 432 -28.26 28.47 -20.54
C ALA A 432 -29.44 27.92 -19.72
N SER A 433 -29.16 27.00 -18.79
CA SER A 433 -30.17 26.37 -17.92
C SER A 433 -30.38 27.14 -16.61
N ASN A 434 -29.32 27.81 -16.12
CA ASN A 434 -29.24 28.53 -14.86
C ASN A 434 -28.63 29.92 -15.11
N PRO A 435 -29.43 30.92 -15.55
CA PRO A 435 -28.93 32.26 -15.82
C PRO A 435 -28.32 32.92 -14.57
N LEU A 436 -27.34 33.82 -14.79
CA LEU A 436 -26.70 34.59 -13.72
C LEU A 436 -27.75 35.39 -12.93
N THR A 437 -27.65 35.32 -11.60
CA THR A 437 -28.56 35.96 -10.66
C THR A 437 -28.24 37.43 -10.41
N GLY A 438 -27.02 37.86 -10.74
CA GLY A 438 -26.50 39.19 -10.43
C GLY A 438 -25.83 39.28 -9.07
N ASP A 439 -25.68 38.16 -8.34
CA ASP A 439 -24.89 38.06 -7.11
C ASP A 439 -23.58 37.32 -7.40
N ALA A 440 -22.46 38.02 -7.27
CA ALA A 440 -21.16 37.51 -7.70
C ALA A 440 -20.74 36.23 -6.96
N THR A 441 -21.21 36.04 -5.72
CA THR A 441 -20.85 34.86 -4.92
C THR A 441 -21.69 33.65 -5.33
N LEU A 442 -23.00 33.83 -5.50
CA LEU A 442 -23.89 32.76 -5.98
C LEU A 442 -23.52 32.28 -7.38
N ASP A 443 -23.24 33.24 -8.26
CA ASP A 443 -23.04 32.95 -9.66
C ASP A 443 -21.71 32.21 -9.90
N VAL A 444 -20.61 32.65 -9.28
CA VAL A 444 -19.34 31.91 -9.32
C VAL A 444 -19.48 30.55 -8.63
N ALA A 445 -20.17 30.48 -7.48
CA ALA A 445 -20.38 29.21 -6.77
C ALA A 445 -21.20 28.20 -7.58
N SER A 446 -22.09 28.65 -8.46
CA SER A 446 -22.85 27.77 -9.35
C SER A 446 -22.00 27.16 -10.47
N ILE A 447 -20.91 27.83 -10.85
CA ILE A 447 -20.00 27.40 -11.92
C ILE A 447 -18.95 26.40 -11.40
N VAL A 448 -18.56 26.49 -10.13
CA VAL A 448 -17.51 25.63 -9.53
C VAL A 448 -17.76 24.13 -9.73
N PRO A 449 -18.95 23.57 -9.40
CA PRO A 449 -19.18 22.13 -9.54
C PRO A 449 -19.16 21.66 -11.00
N VAL A 450 -19.49 22.56 -11.94
CA VAL A 450 -19.42 22.28 -13.38
C VAL A 450 -17.97 22.09 -13.79
N VAL A 451 -17.08 22.98 -13.35
CA VAL A 451 -15.63 22.85 -13.61
C VAL A 451 -15.05 21.60 -12.94
N GLU A 452 -15.41 21.33 -11.68
CA GLU A 452 -14.93 20.16 -10.91
C GLU A 452 -15.33 18.83 -11.53
N SER A 453 -16.52 18.74 -12.13
CA SER A 453 -17.05 17.49 -12.69
C SER A 453 -16.69 17.27 -14.16
N THR A 454 -16.29 18.31 -14.88
CA THR A 454 -16.08 18.23 -16.34
C THR A 454 -14.65 18.47 -16.78
N MET A 455 -13.81 19.08 -15.95
CA MET A 455 -12.39 19.28 -16.26
C MET A 455 -11.53 18.31 -15.44
N ASP A 456 -10.98 17.30 -16.11
CA ASP A 456 -10.07 16.34 -15.49
C ASP A 456 -8.63 16.88 -15.36
N GLY A 457 -7.79 16.14 -14.64
CA GLY A 457 -6.35 16.37 -14.58
C GLY A 457 -5.95 17.61 -13.78
N THR A 458 -4.68 18.01 -13.92
CA THR A 458 -4.08 19.08 -13.11
C THR A 458 -4.76 20.42 -13.33
N SER A 459 -5.15 20.74 -14.56
CA SER A 459 -5.82 22.01 -14.88
C SER A 459 -7.20 22.13 -14.21
N GLY A 460 -8.00 21.06 -14.23
CA GLY A 460 -9.30 21.03 -13.54
C GLY A 460 -9.18 21.28 -12.04
N ALA A 461 -8.21 20.63 -11.38
CA ALA A 461 -7.94 20.85 -9.96
C ALA A 461 -7.48 22.30 -9.65
N LEU A 462 -6.62 22.89 -10.49
CA LEU A 462 -6.17 24.27 -10.32
C LEU A 462 -7.32 25.28 -10.48
N TYR A 463 -8.17 25.11 -11.49
CA TYR A 463 -9.35 25.95 -11.66
C TYR A 463 -10.35 25.79 -10.52
N ALA A 464 -10.61 24.57 -10.05
CA ALA A 464 -11.49 24.31 -8.91
C ALA A 464 -10.99 24.99 -7.62
N ILE A 465 -9.69 24.87 -7.31
CA ILE A 465 -9.08 25.54 -6.15
C ILE A 465 -9.21 27.06 -6.28
N PHE A 466 -8.88 27.60 -7.46
CA PHE A 466 -8.97 29.03 -7.73
C PHE A 466 -10.42 29.55 -7.60
N LEU A 467 -11.39 28.88 -8.22
CA LEU A 467 -12.77 29.33 -8.18
C LEU A 467 -13.40 29.17 -6.79
N ASN A 468 -13.13 28.09 -6.05
CA ASN A 468 -13.58 27.95 -4.66
C ASN A 468 -12.99 29.04 -3.76
N ALA A 469 -11.69 29.34 -3.90
CA ALA A 469 -11.07 30.43 -3.16
C ALA A 469 -11.64 31.80 -3.54
N LEU A 470 -12.00 31.99 -4.81
CA LEU A 470 -12.64 33.20 -5.32
C LEU A 470 -14.05 33.39 -4.72
N VAL A 471 -14.86 32.33 -4.61
CA VAL A 471 -16.15 32.37 -3.91
C VAL A 471 -15.98 32.82 -2.47
N GLY A 472 -15.01 32.24 -1.74
CA GLY A 472 -14.71 32.64 -0.36
C GLY A 472 -14.23 34.09 -0.24
N ALA A 473 -13.43 34.56 -1.20
CA ALA A 473 -12.90 35.92 -1.23
C ALA A 473 -13.98 36.96 -1.55
N LEU A 474 -14.87 36.69 -2.53
CA LEU A 474 -16.02 37.52 -2.86
C LEU A 474 -16.99 37.62 -1.68
N ARG A 475 -17.28 36.49 -1.01
CA ARG A 475 -18.12 36.49 0.19
C ARG A 475 -17.55 37.36 1.30
N SER A 476 -16.23 37.36 1.46
CA SER A 476 -15.53 38.16 2.48
C SER A 476 -15.52 39.66 2.17
N ALA A 477 -15.88 40.08 0.96
CA ALA A 477 -15.99 41.49 0.60
C ALA A 477 -17.27 42.16 1.15
N GLY A 478 -18.27 41.38 1.55
CA GLY A 478 -19.56 41.86 2.07
C GLY A 478 -20.53 42.30 0.97
N SER A 479 -21.66 42.89 1.36
CA SER A 479 -22.66 43.38 0.41
C SER A 479 -22.23 44.71 -0.22
N GLY A 480 -22.51 44.90 -1.52
CA GLY A 480 -22.16 46.13 -2.25
C GLY A 480 -22.17 45.93 -3.76
N SER A 481 -21.49 46.81 -4.51
CA SER A 481 -21.29 46.64 -5.95
C SER A 481 -20.04 45.80 -6.21
N ALA A 482 -20.13 44.77 -7.05
CA ALA A 482 -19.00 43.96 -7.49
C ALA A 482 -18.18 44.68 -8.57
N ASP A 483 -17.57 45.81 -8.21
CA ASP A 483 -16.76 46.61 -9.12
C ASP A 483 -15.36 46.00 -9.37
N ALA A 484 -14.59 46.58 -10.30
CA ALA A 484 -13.27 46.09 -10.66
C ALA A 484 -12.31 45.99 -9.46
N LYS A 485 -12.46 46.86 -8.45
CA LYS A 485 -11.62 46.85 -7.25
C LYS A 485 -11.95 45.67 -6.35
N VAL A 486 -13.24 45.35 -6.19
CA VAL A 486 -13.68 44.16 -5.45
C VAL A 486 -13.22 42.88 -6.14
N TRP A 487 -13.40 42.79 -7.47
CA TRP A 487 -12.92 41.64 -8.25
C TRP A 487 -11.40 41.49 -8.17
N ALA A 488 -10.64 42.57 -8.30
CA ALA A 488 -9.18 42.51 -8.21
C ALA A 488 -8.71 41.99 -6.85
N ALA A 489 -9.27 42.51 -5.75
CA ALA A 489 -8.93 42.06 -4.41
C ALA A 489 -9.32 40.59 -4.18
N ALA A 490 -10.46 40.15 -4.71
CA ALA A 490 -10.92 38.77 -4.59
C ALA A 490 -10.06 37.80 -5.42
N LEU A 491 -9.73 38.17 -6.66
CA LEU A 491 -8.83 37.43 -7.53
C LEU A 491 -7.42 37.34 -6.95
N ARG A 492 -6.92 38.41 -6.32
CA ARG A 492 -5.63 38.39 -5.61
C ARG A 492 -5.60 37.36 -4.49
N ARG A 493 -6.62 37.36 -3.63
CA ARG A 493 -6.76 36.36 -2.56
C ARG A 493 -6.89 34.94 -3.10
N SER A 494 -7.59 34.78 -4.22
CA SER A 494 -7.73 33.48 -4.88
C SER A 494 -6.39 32.98 -5.46
N SER A 495 -5.64 33.84 -6.16
CA SER A 495 -4.29 33.53 -6.65
C SER A 495 -3.34 33.15 -5.51
N ASP A 496 -3.37 33.89 -4.39
CA ASP A 496 -2.57 33.59 -3.20
C ASP A 496 -2.96 32.24 -2.57
N ALA A 497 -4.26 31.91 -2.56
CA ALA A 497 -4.76 30.63 -2.07
C ALA A 497 -4.31 29.48 -2.98
N MET A 498 -4.48 29.61 -4.30
CA MET A 498 -4.02 28.63 -5.28
C MET A 498 -2.51 28.40 -5.15
N GLY A 499 -1.72 29.47 -4.95
CA GLY A 499 -0.27 29.41 -4.75
C GLY A 499 0.22 28.67 -3.51
N ARG A 500 -0.68 28.23 -2.60
CA ARG A 500 -0.37 27.32 -1.47
C ARG A 500 -0.39 25.85 -1.89
N TYR A 501 -1.13 25.53 -2.94
CA TYR A 501 -1.34 24.18 -3.44
C TYR A 501 -0.52 23.89 -4.69
N THR A 502 -0.02 24.93 -5.37
CA THR A 502 0.94 24.79 -6.49
C THR A 502 2.18 25.65 -6.27
N PRO A 503 3.40 25.11 -6.53
CA PRO A 503 4.62 25.90 -6.53
C PRO A 503 4.73 26.83 -7.75
N ALA A 504 3.85 26.72 -8.75
CA ALA A 504 3.93 27.50 -9.99
C ALA A 504 3.89 29.02 -9.75
N ARG A 505 4.84 29.73 -10.35
CA ARG A 505 4.99 31.18 -10.36
C ARG A 505 5.20 31.67 -11.80
N PRO A 506 5.04 32.98 -12.06
CA PRO A 506 5.47 33.56 -13.33
C PRO A 506 6.94 33.22 -13.60
N GLY A 507 7.22 32.73 -14.80
CA GLY A 507 8.51 32.18 -15.21
C GLY A 507 8.60 30.66 -15.20
N ASP A 508 7.58 29.94 -14.70
CA ASP A 508 7.60 28.47 -14.62
C ASP A 508 6.99 27.76 -15.83
N ARG A 509 6.40 28.53 -16.76
CA ARG A 509 5.75 28.04 -17.98
C ARG A 509 4.51 27.21 -17.68
N THR A 510 3.49 27.87 -17.14
CA THR A 510 2.19 27.32 -16.76
C THR A 510 1.10 28.37 -16.93
N LEU A 511 -0.17 28.02 -16.69
CA LEU A 511 -1.28 28.99 -16.68
C LEU A 511 -1.07 30.21 -15.75
N VAL A 512 -0.19 30.10 -14.75
CA VAL A 512 0.15 31.19 -13.82
C VAL A 512 0.83 32.36 -14.55
N ASP A 513 1.53 32.09 -15.65
CA ASP A 513 2.18 33.12 -16.48
C ASP A 513 1.18 34.07 -17.14
N ALA A 514 -0.07 33.65 -17.35
CA ALA A 514 -1.15 34.54 -17.77
C ALA A 514 -1.96 35.07 -16.58
N LEU A 515 -2.23 34.23 -15.58
CA LEU A 515 -3.09 34.56 -14.45
C LEU A 515 -2.51 35.67 -13.55
N ALA A 516 -1.24 35.55 -13.15
CA ALA A 516 -0.67 36.51 -12.21
C ALA A 516 -0.53 37.92 -12.82
N PRO A 517 -0.03 38.10 -14.06
CA PRO A 517 -0.02 39.42 -14.70
C PRO A 517 -1.40 40.03 -14.87
N PHE A 518 -2.44 39.22 -15.15
CA PHE A 518 -3.83 39.69 -15.19
C PHE A 518 -4.24 40.29 -13.84
N VAL A 519 -4.08 39.51 -12.76
CA VAL A 519 -4.51 39.87 -11.41
C VAL A 519 -3.77 41.12 -10.91
N GLU A 520 -2.45 41.17 -11.07
CA GLU A 520 -1.62 42.30 -10.63
C GLU A 520 -1.93 43.60 -11.40
N THR A 521 -2.19 43.48 -12.70
CA THR A 521 -2.54 44.64 -13.53
C THR A 521 -3.94 45.13 -13.21
N LEU A 522 -4.89 44.23 -12.99
CA LEU A 522 -6.25 44.61 -12.59
C LEU A 522 -6.26 45.29 -11.21
N GLU A 523 -5.46 44.80 -10.26
CA GLU A 523 -5.32 45.38 -8.92
C GLU A 523 -4.72 46.80 -8.97
N SER A 524 -3.70 47.02 -9.79
CA SER A 524 -3.02 48.31 -9.88
C SER A 524 -3.74 49.34 -10.76
N SER A 525 -4.47 48.91 -11.79
CA SER A 525 -5.08 49.82 -12.77
C SER A 525 -6.61 49.89 -12.73
N GLY A 526 -7.28 48.88 -12.17
CA GLY A 526 -8.75 48.74 -12.24
C GLY A 526 -9.28 48.52 -13.67
N ASP A 527 -8.42 48.24 -14.64
CA ASP A 527 -8.72 48.23 -16.07
C ASP A 527 -8.57 46.81 -16.64
N VAL A 528 -9.71 46.18 -16.96
CA VAL A 528 -9.77 44.80 -17.46
C VAL A 528 -9.08 44.63 -18.82
N VAL A 529 -9.07 45.67 -19.67
CA VAL A 529 -8.42 45.62 -20.98
C VAL A 529 -6.91 45.61 -20.81
N LYS A 530 -6.37 46.47 -19.94
CA LYS A 530 -4.94 46.44 -19.61
C LYS A 530 -4.54 45.11 -18.96
N ALA A 531 -5.38 44.56 -18.08
CA ALA A 531 -5.14 43.28 -17.44
C ALA A 531 -5.11 42.11 -18.44
N ALA A 532 -6.06 42.07 -19.38
CA ALA A 532 -6.06 41.08 -20.47
C ALA A 532 -4.81 41.20 -21.36
N GLY A 533 -4.43 42.43 -21.71
CA GLY A 533 -3.18 42.68 -22.45
C GLY A 533 -1.92 42.23 -21.70
N ALA A 534 -1.90 42.33 -20.36
CA ALA A 534 -0.82 41.81 -19.54
C ALA A 534 -0.79 40.27 -19.50
N ALA A 535 -1.96 39.63 -19.40
CA ALA A 535 -2.10 38.17 -19.45
C ALA A 535 -1.61 37.61 -20.79
N ARG A 536 -1.97 38.27 -21.90
CA ARG A 536 -1.51 37.93 -23.25
C ARG A 536 0.02 37.99 -23.35
N LYS A 537 0.63 39.10 -22.91
CA LYS A 537 2.10 39.23 -22.90
C LYS A 537 2.76 38.16 -22.03
N GLY A 538 2.14 37.84 -20.89
CA GLY A 538 2.57 36.75 -20.01
C GLY A 538 2.57 35.40 -20.72
N ALA A 539 1.46 35.02 -21.36
CA ALA A 539 1.36 33.81 -22.16
C ALA A 539 2.36 33.80 -23.34
N GLU A 540 2.51 34.89 -24.09
CA GLU A 540 3.48 35.01 -25.19
C GLU A 540 4.93 34.84 -24.70
N SER A 541 5.25 35.36 -23.52
CA SER A 541 6.60 35.28 -22.93
C SER A 541 7.04 33.86 -22.58
N THR A 542 6.09 32.93 -22.44
CA THR A 542 6.39 31.52 -22.17
C THR A 542 6.99 30.80 -23.39
N LYS A 543 6.89 31.38 -24.59
CA LYS A 543 7.49 30.85 -25.80
C LYS A 543 9.02 30.90 -25.69
N GLY A 544 9.67 29.73 -25.84
CA GLY A 544 11.12 29.60 -25.65
C GLY A 544 11.56 29.62 -24.18
N MET A 545 10.63 29.70 -23.23
CA MET A 545 10.93 29.58 -21.81
C MET A 545 11.13 28.10 -21.45
N LYS A 546 12.19 27.81 -20.69
CA LYS A 546 12.43 26.46 -20.19
C LYS A 546 11.46 26.16 -19.05
N ALA A 547 10.67 25.10 -19.19
CA ALA A 547 9.73 24.69 -18.15
C ALA A 547 10.49 24.23 -16.88
N SER A 548 10.02 24.69 -15.73
CA SER A 548 10.47 24.24 -14.40
C SER A 548 9.41 23.39 -13.69
N LEU A 549 8.16 23.46 -14.16
CA LEU A 549 6.99 22.72 -13.64
C LEU A 549 6.09 22.23 -14.79
N GLY A 550 5.16 21.33 -14.45
CA GLY A 550 4.22 20.75 -15.41
C GLY A 550 4.79 19.58 -16.22
N ARG A 551 3.96 18.98 -17.08
CA ARG A 551 4.32 17.78 -17.87
C ARG A 551 5.50 18.05 -18.82
N THR A 552 5.63 19.29 -19.28
CA THR A 552 6.69 19.79 -20.14
C THR A 552 8.11 19.57 -19.59
N VAL A 553 8.27 19.40 -18.26
CA VAL A 553 9.55 19.08 -17.62
C VAL A 553 10.05 17.68 -17.99
N TYR A 554 9.14 16.71 -18.11
CA TYR A 554 9.47 15.29 -18.29
C TYR A 554 9.43 14.84 -19.75
N VAL A 555 8.68 15.53 -20.60
CA VAL A 555 8.51 15.16 -22.03
C VAL A 555 9.78 15.43 -22.86
N GLY A 556 10.72 16.23 -22.36
CA GLY A 556 12.13 16.22 -22.84
C GLY A 556 12.31 16.46 -24.34
N GLY A 557 11.47 17.28 -24.97
CA GLY A 557 11.47 17.54 -26.42
C GLY A 557 11.94 18.94 -26.83
N SER A 558 12.37 19.09 -28.09
CA SER A 558 12.56 20.37 -28.78
C SER A 558 11.21 20.85 -29.35
N GLY A 559 11.03 22.17 -29.53
CA GLY A 559 9.79 22.75 -30.08
C GLY A 559 9.08 23.74 -29.16
N PHE A 560 9.46 23.78 -27.87
CA PHE A 560 8.98 24.82 -26.95
C PHE A 560 9.41 26.24 -27.35
N GLU A 561 10.45 26.37 -28.17
CA GLU A 561 10.88 27.63 -28.77
C GLU A 561 9.87 28.20 -29.77
N GLN A 562 8.93 27.37 -30.23
CA GLN A 562 8.00 27.70 -31.30
C GLN A 562 6.58 28.00 -30.80
N VAL A 563 6.24 27.57 -29.58
CA VAL A 563 4.87 27.63 -29.04
C VAL A 563 4.84 28.16 -27.60
N PRO A 564 3.81 28.94 -27.21
CA PRO A 564 3.57 29.32 -25.83
C PRO A 564 3.10 28.11 -24.98
N ASP A 565 3.03 28.27 -23.67
CA ASP A 565 2.37 27.34 -22.76
C ASP A 565 0.86 27.27 -23.09
N PRO A 566 0.30 26.07 -23.29
CA PRO A 566 -1.10 25.90 -23.69
C PRO A 566 -2.08 26.37 -22.60
N GLY A 567 -1.75 26.18 -21.31
CA GLY A 567 -2.58 26.64 -20.20
C GLY A 567 -2.60 28.16 -20.07
N ALA A 568 -1.44 28.81 -20.20
CA ALA A 568 -1.33 30.27 -20.22
C ALA A 568 -2.05 30.87 -21.43
N TRP A 569 -1.90 30.25 -22.60
CA TRP A 569 -2.55 30.70 -23.83
C TRP A 569 -4.07 30.62 -23.72
N GLY A 570 -4.60 29.48 -23.27
CA GLY A 570 -6.04 29.31 -23.08
C GLY A 570 -6.64 30.32 -22.10
N LEU A 571 -5.93 30.64 -21.02
CA LEU A 571 -6.37 31.63 -20.05
C LEU A 571 -6.28 33.07 -20.58
N ALA A 572 -5.25 33.39 -21.36
CA ALA A 572 -5.13 34.69 -22.04
C ALA A 572 -6.26 34.91 -23.05
N VAL A 573 -6.66 33.88 -23.80
CA VAL A 573 -7.82 33.93 -24.71
C VAL A 573 -9.10 34.23 -23.94
N PHE A 574 -9.32 33.55 -22.81
CA PHE A 574 -10.48 33.81 -21.94
C PHE A 574 -10.50 35.27 -21.45
N PHE A 575 -9.39 35.79 -20.93
CA PHE A 575 -9.32 37.18 -20.45
C PHE A 575 -9.48 38.21 -21.57
N GLY A 576 -8.92 37.96 -22.77
CA GLY A 576 -9.16 38.80 -23.95
C GLY A 576 -10.63 38.83 -24.37
N GLY A 577 -11.33 37.70 -24.21
CA GLY A 577 -12.77 37.63 -24.34
C GLY A 577 -13.52 38.50 -23.33
N LEU A 578 -13.14 38.46 -22.06
CA LEU A 578 -13.74 39.30 -21.01
C LEU A 578 -13.52 40.82 -21.25
N ALA A 579 -12.39 41.18 -21.85
CA ALA A 579 -12.05 42.56 -22.18
C ALA A 579 -12.76 43.10 -23.43
N GLY A 580 -13.46 42.25 -24.19
CA GLY A 580 -14.10 42.65 -25.45
C GLY A 580 -13.12 42.94 -26.59
N GLU A 581 -11.89 42.41 -26.55
CA GLU A 581 -10.90 42.62 -27.61
C GLU A 581 -11.33 41.89 -28.91
N GLU A 582 -11.58 42.61 -30.00
CA GLU A 582 -11.89 42.05 -31.32
C GLU A 582 -10.66 41.42 -32.01
N ASP A 583 -9.44 41.89 -31.66
CA ASP A 583 -8.15 41.55 -32.30
C ASP A 583 -7.69 40.08 -32.15
N TRP A 584 -8.45 39.22 -31.47
CA TRP A 584 -8.14 37.78 -31.39
C TRP A 584 -8.54 37.02 -32.66
N GLU A 585 -9.44 37.56 -33.51
CA GLU A 585 -9.83 36.93 -34.77
C GLU A 585 -8.72 36.98 -35.85
N GLU A 586 -7.86 38.01 -35.85
CA GLU A 586 -6.80 38.14 -36.86
C GLU A 586 -5.71 37.05 -36.74
N VAL A 587 -5.48 36.53 -35.53
CA VAL A 587 -4.50 35.45 -35.30
C VAL A 587 -4.98 34.11 -35.86
N ALA A 588 -6.29 33.85 -35.81
CA ALA A 588 -6.89 32.64 -36.39
C ALA A 588 -6.90 32.65 -37.93
N ILE A 589 -6.91 33.82 -38.56
CA ILE A 589 -6.89 33.96 -40.02
C ILE A 589 -5.46 33.89 -40.59
N ALA A 590 -4.45 34.33 -39.84
CA ALA A 590 -3.05 34.36 -40.29
C ALA A 590 -2.39 32.98 -40.47
N LEU A 591 -2.99 31.89 -39.96
CA LEU A 591 -2.45 30.52 -40.03
C LEU A 591 -2.89 29.70 -41.25
N ARG A 592 -3.60 30.30 -42.21
CA ARG A 592 -3.82 29.67 -43.54
C ARG A 592 -2.62 29.78 -44.50
N ALA A 593 -1.53 30.42 -44.11
CA ALA A 593 -0.33 30.57 -44.95
C ALA A 593 0.93 30.03 -44.25
N GLY A 594 1.62 29.08 -44.89
CA GLY A 594 2.73 28.29 -44.33
C GLY A 594 4.09 29.00 -44.13
N PRO A 595 5.12 28.28 -43.64
CA PRO A 595 6.25 28.87 -42.91
C PRO A 595 7.50 29.15 -43.75
N ALA A 596 8.21 30.23 -43.42
CA ALA A 596 9.63 30.41 -43.77
C ALA A 596 10.42 31.25 -42.73
N ALA A 597 11.49 30.63 -42.22
CA ALA A 597 12.81 31.19 -41.89
C ALA A 597 13.06 32.16 -40.69
N ALA A 598 13.85 31.63 -39.73
CA ALA A 598 15.20 32.07 -39.32
C ALA A 598 15.47 33.14 -38.22
N SER A 599 16.17 32.66 -37.16
CA SER A 599 17.50 33.08 -36.65
C SER A 599 17.72 34.32 -35.72
N CYS A 600 18.38 34.02 -34.57
CA CYS A 600 19.58 34.67 -33.98
C CYS A 600 19.53 35.65 -32.77
N ARG A 601 20.46 35.34 -31.81
CA ARG A 601 21.30 36.17 -30.88
C ARG A 601 20.65 36.77 -29.62
N ILE A 602 21.02 36.37 -28.39
CA ILE A 602 22.27 36.46 -27.57
C ILE A 602 22.40 37.76 -26.73
N CYS A 603 22.86 37.57 -25.47
CA CYS A 603 23.39 38.51 -24.45
C CYS A 603 22.37 39.10 -23.45
N SER A 604 22.64 39.30 -22.15
CA SER A 604 23.70 38.89 -21.22
C SER A 604 23.45 39.58 -19.85
N HIS A 605 23.83 38.90 -18.75
CA HIS A 605 24.36 39.44 -17.46
C HIS A 605 23.45 39.85 -16.27
N ARG A 606 23.67 39.09 -15.16
CA ARG A 606 24.00 39.47 -13.75
C ARG A 606 23.06 40.44 -12.99
N SER A 607 22.81 40.37 -11.68
CA SER A 607 23.15 39.48 -10.54
C SER A 607 22.52 40.07 -9.25
N LEU A 608 22.33 39.23 -8.21
CA LEU A 608 22.32 39.54 -6.76
C LEU A 608 21.08 40.23 -6.13
N SER A 609 20.33 39.50 -5.30
CA SER A 609 20.41 39.56 -3.81
C SER A 609 19.14 39.01 -3.13
N MET A 610 19.36 38.19 -2.08
CA MET A 610 18.40 37.70 -1.08
C MET A 610 18.33 38.72 0.10
N PRO A 611 17.51 38.57 1.18
CA PRO A 611 16.33 37.71 1.43
C PRO A 611 15.21 38.40 2.28
N LEU A 612 14.24 37.59 2.76
CA LEU A 612 13.53 37.62 4.06
C LEU A 612 12.03 38.00 4.15
N ARG A 613 11.23 36.93 4.32
CA ARG A 613 10.18 36.64 5.34
C ARG A 613 9.29 37.78 5.86
N ALA A 614 7.98 37.61 5.71
CA ALA A 614 6.96 38.13 6.62
C ALA A 614 5.94 37.03 7.00
N LYS A 615 5.64 36.96 8.31
CA LYS A 615 4.72 36.01 8.98
C LYS A 615 3.25 36.37 8.73
N ILE A 616 2.37 35.37 8.73
CA ILE A 616 0.91 35.54 8.71
C ILE A 616 0.32 34.96 10.01
N ASN A 617 -0.49 35.77 10.70
CA ASN A 617 -1.28 35.38 11.87
C ASN A 617 -2.62 34.75 11.46
N ASN A 618 -3.05 33.73 12.21
CA ASN A 618 -4.33 33.03 12.05
C ASN A 618 -5.46 33.70 12.85
N VAL A 619 -6.68 33.68 12.30
CA VAL A 619 -7.94 34.00 13.00
C VAL A 619 -8.88 32.79 12.85
N GLY A 620 -9.42 32.30 13.98
CA GLY A 620 -10.13 31.03 14.09
C GLY A 620 -11.67 31.09 14.00
N GLY A 621 -12.27 29.90 13.96
CA GLY A 621 -13.72 29.64 14.08
C GLY A 621 -13.95 28.22 14.59
N ALA A 622 -14.80 28.08 15.61
CA ALA A 622 -14.86 26.95 16.54
C ALA A 622 -15.75 25.77 16.10
N ARG A 623 -15.18 24.56 16.15
CA ARG A 623 -15.83 23.37 16.72
C ARG A 623 -15.24 23.18 18.12
N ALA A 624 -15.90 22.46 19.03
CA ALA A 624 -15.36 22.12 20.34
C ALA A 624 -14.04 21.33 20.17
N GLN A 625 -12.93 22.07 20.07
CA GLN A 625 -11.59 21.56 19.83
C GLN A 625 -10.93 21.35 21.19
N MET A 626 -10.30 20.19 21.38
CA MET A 626 -9.26 20.07 22.40
C MET A 626 -8.24 21.17 22.12
N SER A 627 -7.97 21.99 23.13
CA SER A 627 -7.08 23.15 23.03
C SER A 627 -5.63 22.66 22.84
N THR A 628 -5.24 22.35 21.59
CA THR A 628 -3.83 22.14 21.24
C THR A 628 -3.10 23.48 21.35
N ARG A 629 -2.14 23.58 22.27
CA ARG A 629 -1.34 24.80 22.55
C ARG A 629 -0.18 24.97 21.57
N ILE A 630 -0.32 24.49 20.34
CA ILE A 630 0.75 24.49 19.35
C ILE A 630 0.83 25.89 18.73
N ARG A 631 1.80 26.68 19.18
CA ARG A 631 2.13 27.98 18.59
C ARG A 631 3.15 27.77 17.46
N PRO A 632 2.86 28.17 16.20
CA PRO A 632 3.81 28.00 15.09
C PRO A 632 5.19 28.62 15.32
N GLU A 633 5.27 29.62 16.20
CA GLU A 633 6.50 30.30 16.57
C GLU A 633 7.47 29.40 17.36
N ASP A 634 6.93 28.49 18.18
CA ASP A 634 7.73 27.61 19.05
C ASP A 634 8.45 26.51 18.24
N PHE A 635 7.98 26.23 17.01
CA PHE A 635 8.49 25.19 16.13
C PHE A 635 9.00 25.73 14.78
N LYS A 636 9.26 27.03 14.70
CA LYS A 636 9.69 27.65 13.44
C LYS A 636 11.04 27.10 12.98
N PRO A 637 11.18 26.64 11.72
CA PRO A 637 12.46 26.21 11.18
C PRO A 637 13.51 27.33 11.26
N LEU A 638 14.67 26.98 11.81
CA LEU A 638 15.84 27.83 11.90
C LEU A 638 16.60 27.85 10.56
N SER A 639 17.52 28.80 10.41
CA SER A 639 18.29 28.97 9.16
C SER A 639 19.25 27.80 8.88
N GLU A 640 19.71 27.16 9.95
CA GLU A 640 20.67 26.06 9.97
C GLU A 640 20.02 24.68 9.92
N ASP A 641 18.68 24.62 9.96
CA ASP A 641 17.92 23.38 9.85
C ASP A 641 18.05 22.83 8.42
N ASP A 642 18.40 21.55 8.30
CA ASP A 642 18.50 20.85 7.02
C ASP A 642 17.09 20.74 6.41
N PRO A 643 16.83 21.24 5.19
CA PRO A 643 15.49 21.20 4.61
C PRO A 643 14.96 19.78 4.38
N ASP A 644 15.84 18.80 4.19
CA ASP A 644 15.48 17.46 3.70
C ASP A 644 15.64 16.36 4.78
N ASP A 645 15.88 16.72 6.05
CA ASP A 645 16.08 15.76 7.14
C ASP A 645 14.81 15.00 7.57
N VAL A 646 13.64 15.43 7.11
CA VAL A 646 12.36 14.72 7.19
C VAL A 646 11.62 14.88 5.86
N VAL A 647 11.20 13.75 5.28
CA VAL A 647 10.38 13.73 4.07
C VAL A 647 8.94 13.38 4.44
N PHE A 648 8.00 14.22 4.02
CA PHE A 648 6.58 13.98 4.22
C PHE A 648 5.94 13.55 2.90
N ASN A 649 5.11 12.50 2.92
CA ASN A 649 4.38 12.05 1.73
C ASN A 649 2.88 11.90 2.05
N SER A 650 2.05 12.02 1.00
CA SER A 650 0.61 11.85 1.07
C SER A 650 0.17 10.83 0.02
N ALA A 651 -0.45 9.75 0.48
CA ALA A 651 -1.03 8.74 -0.39
C ALA A 651 -2.44 8.43 0.11
N PHE A 652 -3.46 8.88 -0.64
CA PHE A 652 -4.87 8.74 -0.26
C PHE A 652 -5.12 9.14 1.22
N GLY A 653 -5.57 8.20 2.06
CA GLY A 653 -5.83 8.41 3.49
C GLY A 653 -4.59 8.39 4.39
N VAL A 654 -3.42 7.99 3.88
CA VAL A 654 -2.16 7.92 4.65
C VAL A 654 -1.36 9.21 4.52
N ARG A 655 -0.75 9.62 5.64
CA ARG A 655 0.34 10.61 5.67
C ARG A 655 1.57 9.97 6.27
N SER A 656 2.67 9.95 5.54
CA SER A 656 3.91 9.35 6.02
C SER A 656 4.93 10.41 6.45
N ILE A 657 5.68 10.08 7.50
CA ILE A 657 6.82 10.81 8.01
C ILE A 657 8.02 9.88 7.84
N GLU A 658 8.95 10.25 6.97
CA GLU A 658 10.18 9.52 6.72
C GLU A 658 11.37 10.30 7.27
N LEU A 659 12.05 9.72 8.27
CA LEU A 659 13.27 10.29 8.87
C LEU A 659 14.42 10.13 7.89
N ASN A 660 14.91 11.21 7.29
CA ASN A 660 15.82 11.17 6.15
C ASN A 660 17.24 11.65 6.51
N ARG A 661 17.88 10.95 7.44
CA ARG A 661 19.30 11.15 7.79
C ARG A 661 20.06 9.81 7.79
N PRO A 662 20.03 9.01 6.71
CA PRO A 662 20.54 7.63 6.73
C PRO A 662 22.04 7.55 7.06
N LYS A 663 22.82 8.58 6.71
CA LYS A 663 24.24 8.70 7.05
C LYS A 663 24.51 8.80 8.56
N LYS A 664 23.53 9.30 9.34
CA LYS A 664 23.55 9.36 10.80
C LYS A 664 22.58 8.35 11.43
N LEU A 665 22.21 7.28 10.70
CA LEU A 665 21.26 6.27 11.18
C LEU A 665 19.92 6.88 11.64
N ASN A 666 19.48 7.92 10.94
CA ASN A 666 18.22 8.63 11.21
C ASN A 666 18.12 9.18 12.64
N SER A 667 19.25 9.55 13.26
CA SER A 667 19.23 10.12 14.61
C SER A 667 18.39 11.40 14.68
N LEU A 668 17.53 11.49 15.69
CA LEU A 668 16.59 12.59 15.87
C LEU A 668 17.33 13.86 16.32
N ASN A 669 17.03 15.00 15.71
CA ASN A 669 17.57 16.29 16.12
C ASN A 669 16.44 17.33 16.25
N ALA A 670 16.77 18.52 16.78
CA ALA A 670 15.80 19.59 16.98
C ALA A 670 15.15 20.06 15.65
N SER A 671 15.91 20.05 14.56
CA SER A 671 15.45 20.41 13.21
C SER A 671 14.30 19.51 12.73
N MET A 672 14.44 18.19 12.89
CA MET A 672 13.41 17.22 12.53
C MET A 672 12.16 17.40 13.40
N ILE A 673 12.33 17.58 14.72
CA ILE A 673 11.20 17.78 15.65
C ILE A 673 10.39 19.04 15.29
N ARG A 674 11.08 20.15 14.98
CA ARG A 674 10.46 21.40 14.51
C ARG A 674 9.67 21.24 13.21
N LYS A 675 9.97 20.22 12.40
CA LYS A 675 9.19 19.89 11.19
C LYS A 675 8.04 18.92 11.47
N ILE A 676 8.24 17.93 12.34
CA ILE A 676 7.26 16.87 12.61
C ILE A 676 6.06 17.42 13.40
N VAL A 677 6.28 18.16 14.48
CA VAL A 677 5.19 18.63 15.35
C VAL A 677 4.14 19.47 14.59
N PRO A 678 4.52 20.47 13.77
CA PRO A 678 3.55 21.23 12.99
C PRO A 678 2.75 20.37 12.02
N ARG A 679 3.37 19.35 11.39
CA ARG A 679 2.69 18.44 10.45
C ARG A 679 1.71 17.52 11.15
N LEU A 680 2.08 16.96 12.30
CA LEU A 680 1.14 16.21 13.14
C LEU A 680 -0.04 17.11 13.56
N SER A 681 0.20 18.37 13.92
CA SER A 681 -0.90 19.30 14.26
C SER A 681 -1.83 19.61 13.09
N GLU A 682 -1.27 19.77 11.90
CA GLU A 682 -2.03 20.01 10.68
C GLU A 682 -2.88 18.80 10.31
N TRP A 683 -2.29 17.61 10.34
CA TRP A 683 -2.96 16.36 9.97
C TRP A 683 -4.00 15.92 10.99
N GLU A 684 -3.82 16.25 12.27
CA GLU A 684 -4.81 16.02 13.32
C GLU A 684 -6.14 16.73 12.99
N LYS A 685 -6.07 17.91 12.38
CA LYS A 685 -7.25 18.73 12.03
C LYS A 685 -7.94 18.31 10.73
N SER A 686 -7.30 17.44 9.93
CA SER A 686 -7.77 17.10 8.58
C SER A 686 -8.51 15.76 8.57
N ASP A 687 -9.81 15.78 8.29
CA ASP A 687 -10.62 14.55 8.19
C ASP A 687 -10.19 13.63 7.05
N MET A 688 -9.45 14.16 6.06
CA MET A 688 -8.87 13.38 4.95
C MET A 688 -7.69 12.50 5.39
N VAL A 689 -7.12 12.73 6.57
CA VAL A 689 -6.02 11.93 7.11
C VAL A 689 -6.58 10.82 8.00
N ASN A 690 -6.46 9.60 7.52
CA ASN A 690 -6.97 8.39 8.16
C ASN A 690 -5.90 7.68 8.99
N VAL A 691 -4.64 7.70 8.55
CA VAL A 691 -3.52 6.99 9.20
C VAL A 691 -2.24 7.81 9.08
N ILE A 692 -1.50 7.92 10.19
CA ILE A 692 -0.12 8.41 10.20
C ILE A 692 0.83 7.22 10.14
N LEU A 693 1.83 7.31 9.26
CA LEU A 693 2.87 6.29 9.11
C LEU A 693 4.25 6.90 9.41
N MET A 694 4.95 6.38 10.40
CA MET A 694 6.30 6.80 10.78
C MET A 694 7.31 5.75 10.36
N LYS A 695 8.33 6.15 9.58
CA LYS A 695 9.38 5.26 9.04
C LYS A 695 10.73 5.96 8.90
N GLY A 696 11.80 5.19 8.70
CA GLY A 696 13.16 5.69 8.49
C GLY A 696 13.61 5.49 7.05
N ALA A 697 14.41 6.41 6.53
CA ALA A 697 15.03 6.25 5.23
C ALA A 697 16.19 5.24 5.27
N GLY A 698 16.28 4.40 4.23
CA GLY A 698 17.32 3.37 4.09
C GLY A 698 17.05 2.09 4.90
N GLU A 699 17.94 1.10 4.77
CA GLU A 699 17.69 -0.28 5.24
C GLU A 699 18.29 -0.62 6.61
N LYS A 700 19.00 0.32 7.25
CA LYS A 700 19.81 0.05 8.46
C LYS A 700 19.14 0.46 9.77
N ALA A 701 18.42 1.58 9.75
CA ALA A 701 17.91 2.20 10.96
C ALA A 701 16.56 2.84 10.70
N PHE A 702 15.59 2.55 11.56
CA PHE A 702 14.42 3.38 11.71
C PHE A 702 14.84 4.72 12.32
N CYS A 703 15.42 4.68 13.53
CA CYS A 703 16.01 5.82 14.22
C CYS A 703 16.92 5.33 15.36
N ALA A 704 18.21 5.67 15.30
CA ALA A 704 19.23 5.24 16.27
C ALA A 704 19.50 6.27 17.38
N GLY A 705 18.46 6.83 17.99
CA GLY A 705 18.54 7.74 19.12
C GLY A 705 18.54 9.22 18.75
N GLY A 706 18.68 10.09 19.75
CA GLY A 706 18.92 11.52 19.54
C GLY A 706 20.35 11.83 19.08
N ASP A 707 20.59 12.99 18.49
CA ASP A 707 21.94 13.47 18.12
C ASP A 707 22.75 13.91 19.37
N VAL A 708 22.95 12.99 20.31
CA VAL A 708 23.56 13.22 21.64
C VAL A 708 24.98 13.76 21.59
N THR A 709 25.70 13.55 20.47
CA THR A 709 27.03 14.12 20.26
C THR A 709 27.02 15.64 20.20
N ALA A 710 25.94 16.25 19.68
CA ALA A 710 25.77 17.70 19.69
C ALA A 710 25.50 18.21 21.11
N LEU A 711 24.69 17.49 21.89
CA LEU A 711 24.38 17.85 23.28
C LEU A 711 25.62 17.84 24.17
N ALA A 712 26.48 16.82 24.02
CA ALA A 712 27.74 16.75 24.76
C ALA A 712 28.71 17.89 24.39
N GLN A 713 28.67 18.39 23.14
CA GLN A 713 29.43 19.58 22.73
C GLN A 713 28.88 20.85 23.39
N TYR A 714 27.56 21.05 23.35
CA TYR A 714 26.93 22.18 24.02
C TYR A 714 27.24 22.18 25.52
N ASN A 715 27.17 21.02 26.19
CA ASN A 715 27.42 20.95 27.63
C ASN A 715 28.83 21.38 28.06
N GLN A 716 29.81 21.38 27.13
CA GLN A 716 31.16 21.89 27.39
C GLN A 716 31.22 23.43 27.43
N GLU A 717 30.20 24.12 26.94
CA GLU A 717 30.04 25.58 27.00
C GLU A 717 29.50 26.05 28.37
N GLY A 718 29.29 25.14 29.31
CA GLY A 718 28.83 25.46 30.68
C GLY A 718 27.33 25.76 30.74
N PRO A 719 26.88 26.65 31.65
CA PRO A 719 25.45 26.85 31.93
C PRO A 719 24.56 27.18 30.73
N ASP A 720 25.05 27.92 29.75
CA ASP A 720 24.26 28.26 28.55
C ASP A 720 24.16 27.07 27.58
N GLY A 721 25.21 26.27 27.51
CA GLY A 721 25.21 24.97 26.83
C GLY A 721 24.23 23.98 27.44
N TRP A 722 24.20 23.87 28.78
CA TRP A 722 23.26 22.99 29.48
C TRP A 722 21.80 23.35 29.19
N LYS A 723 21.47 24.66 29.15
CA LYS A 723 20.15 25.14 28.77
C LYS A 723 19.80 24.78 27.33
N THR A 724 20.77 24.89 26.42
CA THR A 724 20.58 24.54 25.00
C THR A 724 20.26 23.05 24.85
N SER A 725 20.98 22.18 25.59
CA SER A 725 20.69 20.75 25.59
C SER A 725 19.35 20.42 26.25
N ALA A 726 19.00 21.08 27.36
CA ALA A 726 17.68 20.91 27.99
C ALA A 726 16.53 21.32 27.05
N ALA A 727 16.70 22.40 26.28
CA ALA A 727 15.72 22.84 25.28
C ALA A 727 15.49 21.82 24.16
N TYR A 728 16.48 21.00 23.81
CA TYR A 728 16.28 19.88 22.89
C TYR A 728 15.33 18.81 23.48
N PHE A 729 15.55 18.41 24.74
CA PHE A 729 14.68 17.44 25.42
C PHE A 729 13.26 17.98 25.64
N GLU A 730 13.11 19.28 25.88
CA GLU A 730 11.80 19.93 25.88
C GLU A 730 11.05 19.70 24.56
N LEU A 731 11.71 19.89 23.42
CA LEU A 731 11.11 19.65 22.10
C LEU A 731 10.79 18.16 21.88
N GLU A 732 11.72 17.27 22.22
CA GLU A 732 11.57 15.83 22.05
C GLU A 732 10.41 15.28 22.88
N TYR A 733 10.34 15.63 24.17
CA TYR A 733 9.30 15.14 25.07
C TYR A 733 7.92 15.74 24.76
N LYS A 734 7.86 16.98 24.25
CA LYS A 734 6.63 17.55 23.67
C LYS A 734 6.14 16.71 22.47
N LEU A 735 7.03 16.27 21.59
CA LEU A 735 6.68 15.41 20.47
C LEU A 735 6.25 14.01 20.92
N ASN A 736 6.98 13.37 21.83
CA ASN A 736 6.65 12.02 22.30
C ASN A 736 5.31 12.00 23.04
N HIS A 737 5.04 12.97 23.91
CA HIS A 737 3.74 13.13 24.55
C HIS A 737 2.63 13.32 23.52
N TYR A 738 2.86 14.15 22.51
CA TYR A 738 1.86 14.39 21.48
C TYR A 738 1.57 13.15 20.62
N ILE A 739 2.58 12.33 20.32
CA ILE A 739 2.39 11.01 19.70
C ILE A 739 1.57 10.10 20.62
N SER A 740 1.85 10.10 21.93
CA SER A 740 1.15 9.24 22.90
C SER A 740 -0.32 9.56 23.08
N THR A 741 -0.71 10.82 22.85
CA THR A 741 -2.07 11.34 23.00
C THR A 741 -2.73 11.67 21.66
N TYR A 742 -2.14 11.21 20.56
CA TYR A 742 -2.57 11.59 19.22
C TYR A 742 -3.95 10.99 18.90
N THR A 743 -4.83 11.81 18.31
CA THR A 743 -6.25 11.45 18.14
C THR A 743 -6.56 10.67 16.86
N LYS A 744 -5.54 10.39 16.05
CA LYS A 744 -5.65 9.60 14.81
C LYS A 744 -4.79 8.34 14.88
N PRO A 745 -5.16 7.28 14.14
CA PRO A 745 -4.33 6.09 14.06
C PRO A 745 -2.89 6.39 13.64
N TYR A 746 -1.94 5.84 14.40
CA TYR A 746 -0.50 6.02 14.19
C TYR A 746 0.18 4.66 14.12
N VAL A 747 0.97 4.45 13.05
CA VAL A 747 1.72 3.22 12.79
C VAL A 747 3.21 3.56 12.70
N ALA A 748 4.03 2.89 13.50
CA ALA A 748 5.49 2.98 13.44
C ALA A 748 6.09 1.71 12.81
N ILE A 749 6.84 1.87 11.72
CA ILE A 749 7.62 0.80 11.09
C ILE A 749 9.04 0.84 11.67
N MET A 750 9.34 -0.10 12.56
CA MET A 750 10.64 -0.23 13.24
C MET A 750 11.64 -1.05 12.40
N ASP A 751 11.67 -0.83 11.09
CA ASP A 751 12.57 -1.55 10.17
C ASP A 751 14.01 -1.07 10.34
N GLY A 752 14.79 -1.82 11.12
CA GLY A 752 16.18 -1.49 11.48
C GLY A 752 16.38 -1.09 12.96
N ILE A 753 17.53 -0.48 13.24
CA ILE A 753 17.89 0.02 14.58
C ILE A 753 16.83 1.02 15.09
N THR A 754 16.31 0.76 16.29
CA THR A 754 15.33 1.57 17.03
C THR A 754 15.82 1.76 18.46
N MET A 755 16.45 2.90 18.74
CA MET A 755 17.08 3.20 20.04
C MET A 755 16.78 4.64 20.47
N GLY A 756 16.81 4.94 21.78
CA GLY A 756 16.62 6.30 22.33
C GLY A 756 15.41 7.01 21.74
N GLY A 757 15.59 8.20 21.16
CA GLY A 757 14.53 8.94 20.45
C GLY A 757 13.71 8.13 19.44
N GLY A 758 14.29 7.11 18.78
CA GLY A 758 13.53 6.20 17.91
C GLY A 758 12.52 5.34 18.67
N VAL A 759 12.85 4.95 19.89
CA VAL A 759 11.89 4.31 20.81
C VAL A 759 10.78 5.31 21.15
N GLY A 760 11.12 6.56 21.45
CA GLY A 760 10.13 7.62 21.72
C GLY A 760 9.16 7.91 20.57
N LEU A 761 9.60 7.75 19.32
CA LEU A 761 8.76 7.92 18.12
C LEU A 761 7.85 6.72 17.81
N SER A 762 8.06 5.59 18.48
CA SER A 762 7.39 4.32 18.16
C SER A 762 6.63 3.71 19.34
N ILE A 763 7.18 3.67 20.54
CA ILE A 763 6.64 2.87 21.67
C ILE A 763 5.25 3.30 22.12
N HIS A 764 4.93 4.59 21.97
CA HIS A 764 3.63 5.15 22.33
C HIS A 764 2.56 4.98 21.24
N ALA A 765 2.95 4.53 20.05
CA ALA A 765 2.00 4.24 18.98
C ALA A 765 1.18 2.98 19.29
N PRO A 766 -0.11 2.93 18.93
CA PRO A 766 -0.92 1.71 19.05
C PRO A 766 -0.42 0.60 18.13
N PHE A 767 0.20 0.94 16.99
CA PHE A 767 0.78 -0.04 16.07
C PHE A 767 2.28 0.18 15.90
N ARG A 768 3.03 -0.86 16.25
CA ARG A 768 4.49 -0.92 16.22
C ARG A 768 4.87 -2.20 15.49
N ILE A 769 5.34 -2.05 14.26
CA ILE A 769 5.68 -3.16 13.37
C ILE A 769 7.19 -3.40 13.49
N ALA A 770 7.57 -4.58 13.97
CA ALA A 770 8.94 -5.07 13.88
C ALA A 770 9.14 -5.90 12.61
N THR A 771 10.37 -5.94 12.13
CA THR A 771 10.85 -6.77 11.02
C THR A 771 12.03 -7.62 11.46
N GLU A 772 12.56 -8.47 10.59
CA GLU A 772 13.81 -9.19 10.81
C GLU A 772 15.02 -8.26 11.05
N ARG A 773 14.91 -6.98 10.66
CA ARG A 773 15.98 -5.97 10.81
C ARG A 773 15.87 -5.18 12.12
N THR A 774 14.74 -5.28 12.83
CA THR A 774 14.53 -4.50 14.06
C THR A 774 15.62 -4.82 15.09
N VAL A 775 16.24 -3.77 15.62
CA VAL A 775 17.14 -3.86 16.79
C VAL A 775 16.71 -2.82 17.81
N PHE A 776 15.94 -3.26 18.79
CA PHE A 776 15.48 -2.44 19.90
C PHE A 776 16.51 -2.43 21.04
N ALA A 777 16.83 -1.24 21.56
CA ALA A 777 17.60 -1.09 22.80
C ALA A 777 17.43 0.30 23.43
N MET A 778 17.71 0.40 24.73
CA MET A 778 17.85 1.66 25.48
C MET A 778 19.30 1.79 25.97
N PRO A 779 20.24 2.28 25.12
CA PRO A 779 21.67 2.35 25.43
C PRO A 779 22.09 3.47 26.39
N GLU A 780 21.15 4.19 27.00
CA GLU A 780 21.39 5.44 27.73
C GLU A 780 22.32 5.26 28.94
N THR A 781 22.19 4.17 29.71
CA THR A 781 23.09 3.91 30.86
C THR A 781 24.54 3.66 30.44
N THR A 782 24.76 3.29 29.18
CA THR A 782 26.10 3.11 28.59
C THR A 782 26.81 4.44 28.39
N ILE A 783 26.06 5.50 28.07
CA ILE A 783 26.61 6.84 27.77
C ILE A 783 26.48 7.80 28.95
N GLY A 784 26.19 7.31 30.16
CA GLY A 784 26.03 8.15 31.34
C GLY A 784 24.71 8.92 31.39
N PHE A 785 23.66 8.38 30.76
CA PHE A 785 22.31 8.92 30.74
C PHE A 785 21.29 7.91 31.29
N PHE A 786 20.03 8.30 31.40
CA PHE A 786 18.94 7.43 31.85
C PHE A 786 17.98 7.12 30.69
N PRO A 787 17.30 5.96 30.65
CA PRO A 787 16.27 5.69 29.67
C PRO A 787 15.13 6.72 29.78
N ASP A 788 14.90 7.49 28.73
CA ASP A 788 13.97 8.60 28.70
C ASP A 788 12.85 8.37 27.67
N VAL A 789 12.29 9.44 27.08
CA VAL A 789 11.24 9.40 26.05
C VAL A 789 10.03 8.54 26.44
N GLY A 790 9.65 8.57 27.71
CA GLY A 790 8.55 7.79 28.27
C GLY A 790 8.93 6.37 28.72
N ALA A 791 10.22 6.01 28.73
CA ALA A 791 10.69 4.72 29.21
C ALA A 791 10.34 4.44 30.66
N SER A 792 10.29 5.46 31.52
CA SER A 792 9.80 5.30 32.89
C SER A 792 8.30 5.02 32.98
N PHE A 793 7.54 5.20 31.89
CA PHE A 793 6.14 4.78 31.80
C PHE A 793 6.00 3.34 31.29
N PHE A 794 6.60 3.00 30.14
CA PHE A 794 6.33 1.71 29.49
C PHE A 794 7.17 0.55 30.02
N LEU A 795 8.44 0.75 30.37
CA LEU A 795 9.31 -0.35 30.84
C LEU A 795 8.81 -0.94 32.18
N PRO A 796 8.38 -0.16 33.18
CA PRO A 796 7.85 -0.72 34.43
C PRO A 796 6.55 -1.52 34.29
N ARG A 797 5.87 -1.36 33.15
CA ARG A 797 4.61 -2.03 32.80
C ARG A 797 4.81 -3.25 31.89
N MET A 798 6.05 -3.57 31.54
CA MET A 798 6.38 -4.85 30.89
C MET A 798 6.24 -6.01 31.88
N ASN A 799 6.08 -7.22 31.35
CA ASN A 799 5.93 -8.44 32.15
C ASN A 799 7.15 -8.68 33.07
N GLY A 800 6.90 -8.89 34.36
CA GLY A 800 7.92 -9.22 35.35
C GLY A 800 9.07 -8.21 35.46
N GLY A 801 10.30 -8.70 35.50
CA GLY A 801 11.52 -7.90 35.63
C GLY A 801 12.12 -7.42 34.30
N ILE A 802 11.50 -7.74 33.15
CA ILE A 802 12.07 -7.53 31.81
C ILE A 802 12.40 -6.05 31.57
N GLY A 803 11.46 -5.14 31.84
CA GLY A 803 11.67 -3.73 31.56
C GLY A 803 12.84 -3.13 32.37
N THR A 804 12.96 -3.49 33.65
CA THR A 804 14.09 -3.06 34.49
C THR A 804 15.41 -3.69 34.01
N TYR A 805 15.40 -4.95 33.57
CA TYR A 805 16.57 -5.60 32.98
C TYR A 805 17.06 -4.87 31.73
N LEU A 806 16.16 -4.59 30.77
CA LEU A 806 16.50 -3.87 29.54
C LEU A 806 16.99 -2.45 29.83
N ALA A 807 16.34 -1.75 30.76
CA ALA A 807 16.71 -0.39 31.18
C ALA A 807 18.13 -0.30 31.76
N LEU A 808 18.48 -1.20 32.68
CA LEU A 808 19.77 -1.15 33.38
C LEU A 808 20.92 -1.69 32.53
N THR A 809 20.68 -2.78 31.80
CA THR A 809 21.75 -3.46 31.05
C THR A 809 21.98 -2.89 29.65
N SER A 810 20.99 -2.18 29.09
CA SER A 810 20.96 -1.75 27.70
C SER A 810 21.05 -2.91 26.70
N ASP A 811 20.57 -4.10 27.08
CA ASP A 811 20.61 -5.25 26.20
C ASP A 811 19.68 -5.08 24.99
N ARG A 812 19.97 -5.83 23.92
CA ARG A 812 19.31 -5.63 22.62
C ARG A 812 18.30 -6.74 22.33
N LEU A 813 17.09 -6.35 21.97
CA LEU A 813 16.10 -7.25 21.39
C LEU A 813 16.17 -7.14 19.87
N LYS A 814 16.30 -8.28 19.19
CA LYS A 814 16.40 -8.35 17.73
C LYS A 814 15.19 -9.03 17.13
N GLY A 815 14.72 -8.51 16.00
CA GLY A 815 13.67 -9.09 15.19
C GLY A 815 12.45 -9.50 15.98
N VAL A 816 12.08 -10.78 15.86
CA VAL A 816 10.90 -11.36 16.51
C VAL A 816 10.94 -11.26 18.04
N ASN A 817 12.11 -11.11 18.67
CA ASN A 817 12.19 -10.96 20.13
C ASN A 817 11.72 -9.58 20.62
N ALA A 818 11.70 -8.56 19.76
CA ALA A 818 11.01 -7.31 20.07
C ALA A 818 9.48 -7.53 20.13
N PHE A 819 8.94 -8.40 19.27
CA PHE A 819 7.53 -8.79 19.28
C PHE A 819 7.17 -9.66 20.49
N TYR A 820 7.92 -10.74 20.77
CA TYR A 820 7.67 -11.59 21.94
C TYR A 820 7.74 -10.84 23.27
N SER A 821 8.60 -9.83 23.38
CA SER A 821 8.75 -9.05 24.62
C SER A 821 7.66 -7.98 24.81
N GLY A 822 6.75 -7.80 23.83
CA GLY A 822 5.69 -6.79 23.85
C GLY A 822 6.12 -5.39 23.41
N ILE A 823 7.39 -5.20 23.02
CA ILE A 823 7.89 -3.94 22.46
C ILE A 823 7.22 -3.68 21.11
N ALA A 824 7.19 -4.66 20.22
CA ALA A 824 6.44 -4.57 18.97
C ALA A 824 5.04 -5.16 19.15
N THR A 825 4.06 -4.56 18.49
CA THR A 825 2.70 -5.12 18.43
C THR A 825 2.55 -6.15 17.34
N HIS A 826 3.30 -6.04 16.25
CA HIS A 826 3.22 -6.88 15.05
C HIS A 826 4.62 -7.24 14.59
N TYR A 827 4.74 -8.38 13.90
CA TYR A 827 5.98 -8.80 13.24
C TYR A 827 5.68 -9.14 11.78
N LEU A 828 6.39 -8.47 10.87
CA LEU A 828 6.24 -8.60 9.42
C LEU A 828 7.61 -8.75 8.76
N ASP A 829 7.71 -9.54 7.71
CA ASP A 829 8.92 -9.55 6.88
C ASP A 829 9.07 -8.20 6.16
N SER A 830 10.29 -7.63 6.13
CA SER A 830 10.53 -6.31 5.54
C SER A 830 10.10 -6.21 4.06
N THR A 831 10.07 -7.33 3.33
CA THR A 831 9.63 -7.37 1.93
C THR A 831 8.14 -7.09 1.74
N THR A 832 7.34 -7.25 2.79
CA THR A 832 5.89 -6.99 2.77
C THR A 832 5.51 -5.54 3.06
N LEU A 833 6.43 -4.75 3.62
CA LEU A 833 6.14 -3.37 4.04
C LEU A 833 5.54 -2.50 2.93
N PRO A 834 6.03 -2.50 1.68
CA PRO A 834 5.41 -1.70 0.61
C PRO A 834 3.94 -2.06 0.35
N LEU A 835 3.57 -3.34 0.52
CA LEU A 835 2.20 -3.81 0.34
C LEU A 835 1.30 -3.35 1.49
N VAL A 836 1.80 -3.40 2.72
CA VAL A 836 1.10 -2.90 3.91
C VAL A 836 0.89 -1.38 3.80
N GLU A 837 1.90 -0.62 3.39
CA GLU A 837 1.79 0.83 3.18
C GLU A 837 0.71 1.16 2.14
N ALA A 838 0.72 0.45 1.00
CA ALA A 838 -0.29 0.61 -0.04
C ALA A 838 -1.69 0.30 0.51
N ARG A 839 -1.85 -0.83 1.21
CA ARG A 839 -3.14 -1.24 1.76
C ARG A 839 -3.69 -0.27 2.80
N LEU A 840 -2.85 0.22 3.71
CA LEU A 840 -3.23 1.24 4.68
C LEU A 840 -3.70 2.53 4.00
N SER A 841 -3.12 2.89 2.85
CA SER A 841 -3.50 4.09 2.09
C SER A 841 -4.93 4.01 1.52
N GLU A 842 -5.37 2.80 1.17
CA GLU A 842 -6.69 2.53 0.58
C GLU A 842 -7.82 2.58 1.62
N LEU A 843 -7.50 2.48 2.92
CA LEU A 843 -8.49 2.49 3.98
C LEU A 843 -9.25 3.82 4.02
N ARG A 844 -10.57 3.72 3.89
CA ARG A 844 -11.51 4.84 4.04
C ARG A 844 -12.41 4.58 5.23
N PHE A 845 -12.32 5.46 6.21
CA PHE A 845 -13.22 5.49 7.35
C PHE A 845 -14.35 6.46 7.10
N LYS A 846 -15.50 6.21 7.72
CA LYS A 846 -16.56 7.20 7.79
C LYS A 846 -16.20 8.22 8.87
N ASP A 847 -16.59 9.47 8.69
CA ASP A 847 -16.24 10.54 9.64
C ASP A 847 -16.72 10.26 11.07
N TYR A 848 -17.84 9.54 11.21
CA TYR A 848 -18.42 9.15 12.49
C TYR A 848 -17.86 7.84 13.09
N ASP A 849 -16.93 7.15 12.41
CA ASP A 849 -16.29 5.97 12.96
C ASP A 849 -15.39 6.34 14.13
N SER A 850 -15.60 5.68 15.28
CA SER A 850 -14.80 5.91 16.48
C SER A 850 -13.34 5.49 16.27
N LEU A 851 -12.43 6.12 17.02
CA LEU A 851 -11.00 5.76 16.96
C LEU A 851 -10.78 4.26 17.22
N ALA A 852 -11.49 3.67 18.18
CA ALA A 852 -11.42 2.24 18.47
C ALA A 852 -11.79 1.36 17.25
N HIS A 853 -12.83 1.72 16.50
CA HIS A 853 -13.20 1.01 15.28
C HIS A 853 -12.12 1.15 14.20
N ARG A 854 -11.61 2.36 13.98
CA ARG A 854 -10.55 2.62 12.99
C ARG A 854 -9.29 1.81 13.31
N LEU A 855 -8.88 1.78 14.58
CA LEU A 855 -7.76 0.98 15.04
C LEU A 855 -8.01 -0.53 14.84
N ALA A 856 -9.20 -1.05 15.15
CA ALA A 856 -9.51 -2.47 14.93
C ALA A 856 -9.43 -2.90 13.46
N VAL A 857 -9.88 -2.04 12.53
CA VAL A 857 -9.73 -2.27 11.09
C VAL A 857 -8.25 -2.27 10.69
N ILE A 858 -7.48 -1.28 11.14
CA ILE A 858 -6.04 -1.21 10.87
C ILE A 858 -5.29 -2.43 11.41
N ASN A 859 -5.63 -2.88 12.63
CA ASN A 859 -5.07 -4.09 13.22
C ASN A 859 -5.28 -5.29 12.29
N SER A 860 -6.53 -5.50 11.87
CA SER A 860 -6.89 -6.60 10.96
C SER A 860 -6.14 -6.50 9.63
N THR A 861 -6.02 -5.28 9.09
CA THR A 861 -5.28 -5.02 7.84
C THR A 861 -3.78 -5.30 7.98
N ILE A 862 -3.14 -5.00 9.11
CA ILE A 862 -1.72 -5.33 9.32
C ILE A 862 -1.55 -6.85 9.47
N GLU A 863 -2.48 -7.52 10.16
CA GLU A 863 -2.45 -8.98 10.36
C GLU A 863 -2.55 -9.78 9.05
N GLU A 864 -3.25 -9.26 8.03
CA GLU A 864 -3.36 -9.87 6.69
C GLU A 864 -1.99 -10.12 6.02
N TYR A 865 -0.95 -9.36 6.38
CA TYR A 865 0.38 -9.44 5.77
C TYR A 865 1.39 -10.23 6.60
N THR A 866 0.95 -10.85 7.70
CA THR A 866 1.83 -11.68 8.52
C THR A 866 2.24 -12.96 7.76
N THR A 867 3.55 -13.18 7.63
CA THR A 867 4.13 -14.32 6.89
C THR A 867 4.45 -15.53 7.78
N GLY A 868 4.02 -15.49 9.05
CA GLY A 868 4.46 -16.43 10.10
C GLY A 868 5.76 -15.99 10.80
N LEU A 869 6.07 -16.64 11.92
CA LEU A 869 7.29 -16.38 12.71
C LEU A 869 8.49 -17.14 12.13
N PRO A 870 9.72 -16.60 12.26
CA PRO A 870 10.92 -17.27 11.80
C PRO A 870 11.10 -18.63 12.50
N TYR A 871 11.31 -19.68 11.71
CA TYR A 871 11.58 -21.02 12.24
C TYR A 871 12.94 -21.07 12.92
N GLY A 872 13.00 -21.59 14.15
CA GLY A 872 14.25 -21.79 14.88
C GLY A 872 14.75 -20.58 15.67
N GLU A 873 13.98 -19.49 15.74
CA GLU A 873 14.24 -18.38 16.66
C GLU A 873 13.33 -18.47 17.90
N PRO A 874 13.79 -19.07 19.00
CA PRO A 874 12.99 -19.19 20.22
C PRO A 874 12.82 -17.83 20.90
N ILE A 875 11.84 -17.76 21.80
CA ILE A 875 11.69 -16.65 22.75
C ILE A 875 12.99 -16.55 23.57
N LEU A 876 13.71 -15.44 23.43
CA LEU A 876 15.03 -15.24 24.05
C LEU A 876 14.92 -15.15 25.57
N LEU A 877 13.96 -14.37 26.06
CA LEU A 877 13.73 -14.12 27.49
C LEU A 877 12.67 -15.10 28.03
N ALA A 878 13.00 -16.39 28.05
CA ALA A 878 12.10 -17.48 28.46
C ALA A 878 12.67 -18.38 29.56
N GLY A 879 11.81 -19.20 30.17
CA GLY A 879 12.20 -20.32 31.03
C GLY A 879 13.03 -19.91 32.26
N GLU A 880 14.14 -20.62 32.52
CA GLU A 880 15.01 -20.32 33.67
C GLU A 880 15.67 -18.95 33.60
N LEU A 881 16.06 -18.50 32.41
CA LEU A 881 16.61 -17.16 32.23
C LEU A 881 15.58 -16.11 32.64
N ARG A 882 14.34 -16.26 32.16
CA ARG A 882 13.26 -15.36 32.53
C ARG A 882 12.96 -15.38 34.03
N ARG A 883 12.93 -16.55 34.67
CA ARG A 883 12.79 -16.66 36.13
C ARG A 883 13.92 -15.95 36.88
N ALA A 884 15.15 -16.04 36.40
CA ALA A 884 16.30 -15.34 36.99
C ALA A 884 16.18 -13.82 36.84
N ILE A 885 15.74 -13.33 35.68
CA ILE A 885 15.43 -11.91 35.47
C ILE A 885 14.41 -11.43 36.49
N ASP A 886 13.29 -12.14 36.64
CA ASP A 886 12.23 -11.77 37.59
C ASP A 886 12.72 -11.82 39.06
N ARG A 887 13.59 -12.77 39.42
CA ARG A 887 14.21 -12.83 40.77
C ARG A 887 15.18 -11.69 41.04
N CYS A 888 15.98 -11.31 40.05
CA CYS A 888 17.09 -10.36 40.22
C CYS A 888 16.66 -8.91 40.02
N PHE A 889 15.80 -8.61 39.05
CA PHE A 889 15.51 -7.24 38.62
C PHE A 889 14.23 -6.65 39.22
N THR A 890 13.52 -7.40 40.07
CA THR A 890 12.40 -6.86 40.88
C THR A 890 12.83 -6.25 42.21
N LYS A 891 14.12 -6.31 42.58
CA LYS A 891 14.66 -5.69 43.82
C LYS A 891 14.61 -4.17 43.77
N ASP A 892 14.53 -3.52 44.93
CA ASP A 892 14.30 -2.07 45.00
C ASP A 892 15.59 -1.24 45.06
N SER A 893 16.74 -1.90 45.18
CA SER A 893 18.05 -1.23 45.22
C SER A 893 19.10 -1.94 44.37
N VAL A 894 20.04 -1.17 43.82
CA VAL A 894 21.15 -1.70 43.02
C VAL A 894 21.97 -2.74 43.80
N PRO A 895 22.35 -2.53 45.08
CA PRO A 895 23.07 -3.55 45.85
C PRO A 895 22.30 -4.87 45.99
N GLU A 896 20.97 -4.83 46.12
CA GLU A 896 20.15 -6.04 46.17
C GLU A 896 20.09 -6.76 44.83
N ILE A 897 20.05 -6.02 43.70
CA ILE A 897 20.15 -6.62 42.36
C ILE A 897 21.50 -7.32 42.20
N LEU A 898 22.61 -6.65 42.55
CA LEU A 898 23.95 -7.24 42.46
C LEU A 898 24.05 -8.51 43.30
N LYS A 899 23.61 -8.46 44.56
CA LYS A 899 23.58 -9.62 45.45
C LYS A 899 22.69 -10.75 44.92
N ALA A 900 21.56 -10.43 44.29
CA ALA A 900 20.69 -11.42 43.70
C ALA A 900 21.35 -12.11 42.50
N LEU A 901 22.05 -11.36 41.63
CA LEU A 901 22.81 -11.90 40.52
C LEU A 901 23.99 -12.77 41.00
N GLU A 902 24.71 -12.35 42.03
CA GLU A 902 25.80 -13.12 42.65
C GLU A 902 25.32 -14.47 43.21
N ALA A 903 24.06 -14.53 43.65
CA ALA A 903 23.44 -15.73 44.20
C ALA A 903 22.87 -16.69 43.14
N GLU A 904 22.89 -16.34 41.86
CA GLU A 904 22.40 -17.22 40.79
C GLU A 904 23.38 -18.37 40.52
N GLU A 905 22.85 -19.59 40.50
CA GLU A 905 23.61 -20.84 40.34
C GLU A 905 23.13 -21.67 39.15
N GLY A 906 23.80 -22.79 38.87
CA GLY A 906 23.37 -23.72 37.81
C GLY A 906 23.36 -23.10 36.41
N ALA A 907 22.25 -23.25 35.69
CA ALA A 907 22.10 -22.84 34.28
C ALA A 907 22.15 -21.32 34.06
N THR A 908 21.84 -20.51 35.08
CA THR A 908 21.77 -19.04 34.97
C THR A 908 23.05 -18.34 35.43
N LYS A 909 23.99 -19.06 36.07
CA LYS A 909 25.25 -18.50 36.60
C LYS A 909 26.08 -17.74 35.56
N ALA A 910 26.23 -18.29 34.36
CA ALA A 910 27.02 -17.65 33.30
C ALA A 910 26.37 -16.35 32.79
N TRP A 911 25.04 -16.33 32.67
CA TRP A 911 24.29 -15.12 32.33
C TRP A 911 24.40 -14.08 33.45
N ALA A 912 24.26 -14.48 34.71
CA ALA A 912 24.31 -13.58 35.84
C ALA A 912 25.69 -12.92 35.97
N GLN A 913 26.77 -13.69 35.81
CA GLN A 913 28.15 -13.16 35.79
C GLN A 913 28.35 -12.14 34.66
N LYS A 914 27.90 -12.45 33.43
CA LYS A 914 27.97 -11.51 32.30
C LYS A 914 27.14 -10.25 32.57
N THR A 915 26.00 -10.40 33.23
CA THR A 915 25.10 -9.28 33.57
C THR A 915 25.73 -8.38 34.63
N LEU A 916 26.36 -8.94 35.66
CA LEU A 916 27.16 -8.20 36.65
C LEU A 916 28.27 -7.41 35.95
N GLU A 917 29.08 -8.06 35.11
CA GLU A 917 30.14 -7.39 34.33
C GLU A 917 29.60 -6.27 33.44
N THR A 918 28.38 -6.43 32.91
CA THR A 918 27.72 -5.41 32.11
C THR A 918 27.34 -4.21 32.97
N LEU A 919 26.71 -4.43 34.13
CA LEU A 919 26.30 -3.36 35.04
C LEU A 919 27.51 -2.56 35.57
N HIS A 920 28.64 -3.23 35.88
CA HIS A 920 29.86 -2.55 36.32
C HIS A 920 30.52 -1.67 35.25
N LYS A 921 30.14 -1.83 33.97
CA LYS A 921 30.62 -0.97 32.87
C LYS A 921 29.73 0.25 32.62
N ARG A 922 28.55 0.32 33.24
CA ARG A 922 27.62 1.45 33.10
C ARG A 922 27.98 2.58 34.08
N SER A 923 27.48 3.79 33.83
CA SER A 923 27.59 4.87 34.80
C SER A 923 26.85 4.48 36.09
N PRO A 924 27.53 4.49 37.25
CA PRO A 924 26.88 4.16 38.52
C PRO A 924 25.70 5.08 38.85
N THR A 925 25.82 6.38 38.56
CA THR A 925 24.75 7.35 38.74
C THR A 925 23.55 7.02 37.84
N ALA A 926 23.79 6.79 36.55
CA ALA A 926 22.74 6.40 35.61
C ALA A 926 21.99 5.14 36.03
N VAL A 927 22.69 4.10 36.50
CA VAL A 927 22.08 2.85 36.98
C VAL A 927 21.15 3.09 38.17
N HIS A 928 21.57 3.91 39.14
CA HIS A 928 20.73 4.24 40.32
C HIS A 928 19.51 5.09 39.95
N VAL A 929 19.69 6.13 39.12
CA VAL A 929 18.57 6.96 38.65
C VAL A 929 17.58 6.12 37.84
N THR A 930 18.09 5.26 36.95
CA THR A 930 17.28 4.36 36.13
C THR A 930 16.44 3.43 36.99
N LEU A 931 17.05 2.76 37.99
CA LEU A 931 16.29 1.87 38.87
C LEU A 931 15.22 2.64 39.65
N ARG A 932 15.55 3.82 40.17
CA ARG A 932 14.60 4.66 40.91
C ARG A 932 13.38 5.01 40.04
N GLN A 933 13.59 5.49 38.80
CA GLN A 933 12.47 5.80 37.91
C GLN A 933 11.65 4.57 37.51
N MET A 934 12.27 3.38 37.43
CA MET A 934 11.53 2.15 37.14
C MET A 934 10.55 1.79 38.27
N ARG A 935 10.80 2.24 39.50
CA ARG A 935 9.92 2.01 40.65
C ARG A 935 8.85 3.08 40.75
N VAL A 936 9.22 4.36 40.67
CA VAL A 936 8.26 5.45 40.85
C VAL A 936 7.42 5.74 39.60
N GLY A 937 7.96 5.47 38.41
CA GLY A 937 7.29 5.72 37.12
C GLY A 937 6.13 4.77 36.82
N ARG A 938 6.05 3.63 37.52
CA ARG A 938 4.89 2.74 37.47
C ARG A 938 3.59 3.44 37.91
N ASP A 939 3.68 4.41 38.82
CA ASP A 939 2.54 5.18 39.34
C ASP A 939 2.39 6.56 38.68
N TRP A 940 3.15 6.83 37.61
CA TRP A 940 3.02 8.07 36.85
C TRP A 940 2.06 7.89 35.69
N SER A 941 1.25 8.93 35.46
CA SER A 941 0.52 9.12 34.22
C SER A 941 1.48 9.51 33.09
N ILE A 942 1.09 9.33 31.84
CA ILE A 942 1.95 9.64 30.68
C ILE A 942 2.43 11.10 30.66
N ALA A 943 1.56 12.07 30.98
CA ALA A 943 1.95 13.48 31.03
C ALA A 943 2.94 13.76 32.18
N LYS A 944 2.68 13.18 33.36
CA LYS A 944 3.56 13.30 34.52
C LYS A 944 4.92 12.69 34.24
N THR A 945 4.97 11.58 33.50
CA THR A 945 6.23 10.96 33.06
C THR A 945 7.11 11.94 32.32
N PHE A 946 6.61 12.56 31.23
CA PHE A 946 7.43 13.50 30.45
C PHE A 946 7.85 14.74 31.24
N GLN A 947 7.00 15.23 32.16
CA GLN A 947 7.36 16.33 33.05
C GLN A 947 8.48 15.97 34.03
N ARG A 948 8.48 14.73 34.54
CA ARG A 948 9.51 14.23 35.47
C ARG A 948 10.80 13.92 34.72
N GLU A 949 10.72 13.24 33.59
CA GLU A 949 11.88 12.92 32.74
C GLU A 949 12.57 14.21 32.24
N HIS A 950 11.82 15.26 31.90
CA HIS A 950 12.41 16.56 31.53
C HIS A 950 13.35 17.11 32.60
N GLN A 951 12.92 17.10 33.87
CA GLN A 951 13.77 17.60 34.96
C GLN A 951 14.93 16.64 35.25
N ILE A 952 14.74 15.33 35.15
CA ILE A 952 15.84 14.35 35.27
C ILE A 952 16.89 14.60 34.17
N ALA A 953 16.46 14.79 32.91
CA ALA A 953 17.33 15.09 31.78
C ALA A 953 18.09 16.40 31.96
N ALA A 954 17.42 17.46 32.43
CA ALA A 954 18.07 18.74 32.73
C ALA A 954 19.18 18.62 33.79
N HIS A 955 19.02 17.74 34.79
CA HIS A 955 20.08 17.44 35.76
C HIS A 955 21.24 16.66 35.11
N PHE A 956 20.96 15.69 34.24
CA PHE A 956 22.00 14.97 33.52
C PHE A 956 22.82 15.84 32.56
N MET A 957 22.25 16.90 31.99
CA MET A 957 23.03 17.84 31.17
C MET A 957 24.10 18.59 31.97
N GLN A 958 23.91 18.72 33.28
CA GLN A 958 24.88 19.33 34.20
C GLN A 958 25.85 18.29 34.79
N HIS A 959 25.43 17.02 34.85
CA HIS A 959 26.21 15.94 35.44
C HIS A 959 27.37 15.51 34.51
N PRO A 960 28.59 15.27 35.05
CA PRO A 960 29.76 14.96 34.21
C PRO A 960 29.64 13.65 33.42
N ASP A 961 28.97 12.63 33.98
CA ASP A 961 28.89 11.30 33.37
C ASP A 961 28.31 11.30 31.95
N PHE A 962 27.30 12.13 31.65
CA PHE A 962 26.71 12.17 30.32
C PHE A 962 27.73 12.65 29.28
N THR A 963 28.35 13.81 29.54
CA THR A 963 29.33 14.41 28.62
C THR A 963 30.56 13.51 28.49
N GLU A 964 31.01 12.89 29.59
CA GLU A 964 32.13 11.94 29.61
C GLU A 964 31.80 10.67 28.81
N GLY A 965 30.65 10.05 29.04
CA GLY A 965 30.22 8.84 28.35
C GLY A 965 30.07 9.04 26.85
N VAL A 966 29.40 10.11 26.42
CA VAL A 966 29.25 10.46 25.00
C VAL A 966 30.61 10.76 24.36
N SER A 967 31.48 11.53 25.04
CA SER A 967 32.80 11.87 24.51
C SER A 967 33.70 10.64 24.35
N ALA A 968 33.72 9.77 25.35
CA ALA A 968 34.55 8.57 25.40
C ALA A 968 34.11 7.47 24.41
N LEU A 969 32.80 7.37 24.12
CA LEU A 969 32.25 6.27 23.32
C LEU A 969 31.87 6.66 21.90
N LEU A 970 31.41 7.90 21.67
CA LEU A 970 30.84 8.33 20.39
C LEU A 970 31.68 9.37 19.65
N MET A 971 32.41 10.25 20.36
CA MET A 971 33.19 11.33 19.75
C MET A 971 34.67 11.00 19.51
N SER A 972 35.20 9.98 20.17
CA SER A 972 36.57 9.50 19.97
C SER A 972 36.71 8.85 18.57
N LYS A 973 37.33 9.57 17.62
CA LYS A 973 37.51 9.23 16.18
C LYS A 973 37.87 7.77 15.87
N GLY A 974 36.91 6.84 15.97
CA GLY A 974 37.10 5.41 15.73
C GLY A 974 37.87 4.65 16.81
N ASN A 975 38.17 5.26 17.97
CA ASN A 975 38.85 4.57 19.09
C ASN A 975 38.14 4.86 20.42
N PRO A 976 36.99 4.20 20.69
CA PRO A 976 36.29 4.30 21.96
C PRO A 976 37.21 3.94 23.14
N ARG A 977 37.11 4.70 24.23
CA ARG A 977 37.80 4.40 25.49
C ARG A 977 36.78 4.11 26.59
N GLU A 978 37.25 3.48 27.67
CA GLU A 978 36.43 3.35 28.87
C GLU A 978 36.16 4.74 29.49
N PRO A 979 34.89 5.07 29.79
CA PRO A 979 34.56 6.34 30.42
C PRO A 979 34.98 6.37 31.90
N ALA A 980 35.39 7.54 32.37
CA ALA A 980 35.78 7.78 33.75
C ALA A 980 34.59 8.31 34.57
N TRP A 981 33.76 7.40 35.05
CA TRP A 981 32.53 7.72 35.78
C TRP A 981 32.76 8.39 37.13
N GLN A 982 31.80 9.22 37.55
CA GLN A 982 31.76 9.85 38.86
C GLN A 982 30.39 9.59 39.52
N PRO A 983 30.32 8.70 40.54
CA PRO A 983 31.42 7.91 41.13
C PRO A 983 31.91 6.78 40.20
N ALA A 984 33.09 6.21 40.49
CA ALA A 984 33.75 5.27 39.57
C ALA A 984 33.14 3.87 39.56
N THR A 985 32.52 3.43 40.66
CA THR A 985 31.92 2.10 40.79
C THR A 985 30.54 2.14 41.45
N LEU A 986 29.77 1.05 41.28
CA LEU A 986 28.44 0.89 41.88
C LEU A 986 28.51 0.85 43.42
N GLU A 987 29.57 0.30 43.98
CA GLU A 987 29.82 0.24 45.44
C GLU A 987 30.10 1.63 45.99
N GLN A 988 30.89 2.43 45.26
CA GLN A 988 31.16 3.81 45.65
C GLN A 988 29.88 4.67 45.61
N ALA A 989 29.04 4.47 44.59
CA ALA A 989 27.72 5.12 44.53
C ALA A 989 26.85 4.74 45.73
N ALA A 990 26.72 3.45 46.03
CA ALA A 990 25.93 2.98 47.16
C ALA A 990 26.45 3.49 48.51
N ALA A 991 27.78 3.60 48.68
CA ALA A 991 28.41 4.12 49.89
C ALA A 991 28.27 5.64 50.05
N ALA A 992 28.11 6.39 48.95
CA ALA A 992 27.97 7.85 48.94
C ALA A 992 26.57 8.35 49.35
N GLY A 993 25.61 7.43 49.61
CA GLY A 993 24.23 7.75 49.94
C GLY A 993 23.30 7.64 48.72
N ASP A 994 22.15 8.32 48.77
CA ASP A 994 21.20 8.30 47.64
C ASP A 994 21.66 9.24 46.51
N VAL A 995 22.50 8.71 45.62
CA VAL A 995 23.01 9.43 44.44
C VAL A 995 21.91 9.77 43.42
N ALA A 996 20.74 9.12 43.49
CA ALA A 996 19.62 9.38 42.60
C ALA A 996 18.76 10.55 43.09
N GLU A 997 18.66 10.77 44.41
CA GLU A 997 17.80 11.79 45.02
C GLU A 997 17.87 13.19 44.37
N PRO A 998 19.05 13.76 44.02
CA PRO A 998 19.10 15.06 43.37
C PRO A 998 18.31 15.15 42.05
N PHE A 999 18.23 14.05 41.29
CA PHE A 999 17.55 13.99 39.99
C PHE A 999 16.02 13.93 40.12
N PHE A 1000 15.49 13.56 41.29
CA PHE A 1000 14.04 13.44 41.52
C PHE A 1000 13.46 14.62 42.30
N ARG A 1001 14.27 15.63 42.64
CA ARG A 1001 13.77 16.90 43.17
C ARG A 1001 12.98 17.61 42.07
N TYR A 1002 11.71 17.83 42.32
CA TYR A 1002 10.80 18.38 41.33
C TYR A 1002 10.38 19.79 41.69
N ASP A 1003 10.59 20.70 40.75
CA ASP A 1003 10.13 22.09 40.84
C ASP A 1003 8.88 22.26 39.96
N GLU A 1004 7.72 22.42 40.58
CA GLU A 1004 6.45 22.68 39.86
C GLU A 1004 6.51 23.96 39.01
N GLY A 1005 7.31 24.95 39.41
CA GLY A 1005 7.49 26.19 38.65
C GLY A 1005 8.29 26.02 37.35
N GLN A 1006 8.96 24.88 37.18
CA GLN A 1006 9.73 24.51 35.98
C GLN A 1006 9.19 23.25 35.30
N ALA A 1007 7.91 22.93 35.52
CA ALA A 1007 7.26 21.82 34.83
C ALA A 1007 7.24 22.06 33.31
N LEU A 1008 7.53 21.01 32.53
CA LEU A 1008 7.42 21.04 31.08
C LEU A 1008 5.97 21.36 30.67
N GLU A 1009 5.77 22.43 29.90
CA GLU A 1009 4.48 22.72 29.27
C GLU A 1009 4.28 21.78 28.07
N LEU A 1010 3.28 20.91 28.14
CA LEU A 1010 2.96 19.96 27.07
C LEU A 1010 2.07 20.61 26.00
N LEU A 1011 1.96 19.96 24.83
CA LEU A 1011 1.21 20.51 23.68
C LEU A 1011 -0.31 20.39 23.82
N ASN A 1012 -0.77 19.50 24.69
CA ASN A 1012 -2.15 19.35 25.12
C ASN A 1012 -2.17 18.88 26.58
N ASP A 1013 -3.35 18.88 27.20
CA ASP A 1013 -3.55 18.48 28.60
C ASP A 1013 -3.95 17.00 28.75
N GLU A 1014 -3.90 16.22 27.66
CA GLU A 1014 -4.32 14.81 27.66
C GLU A 1014 -3.33 13.93 28.43
N SER A 1015 -3.86 12.99 29.20
CA SER A 1015 -3.07 12.08 30.04
C SER A 1015 -3.85 10.82 30.38
N PHE A 1016 -3.13 9.72 30.56
CA PHE A 1016 -3.66 8.43 31.00
C PHE A 1016 -2.65 7.71 31.90
N ASP A 1017 -3.15 6.83 32.77
CA ASP A 1017 -2.33 5.99 33.67
C ASP A 1017 -1.94 4.65 33.02
N GLU A 1018 -2.72 4.19 32.05
CA GLU A 1018 -2.47 2.99 31.24
C GLU A 1018 -2.74 3.31 29.77
N TYR A 1019 -2.03 2.64 28.86
CA TYR A 1019 -2.26 2.86 27.43
C TYR A 1019 -3.72 2.56 27.06
N PRO A 1020 -4.39 3.45 26.31
CA PRO A 1020 -5.81 3.30 25.99
C PRO A 1020 -6.11 2.19 24.96
N HIS A 1021 -5.06 1.60 24.37
CA HIS A 1021 -5.16 0.62 23.29
C HIS A 1021 -4.15 -0.51 23.49
N GLU A 1022 -4.55 -1.76 23.21
CA GLU A 1022 -3.71 -2.94 23.38
C GLU A 1022 -3.88 -3.90 22.19
N PHE A 1023 -2.92 -3.86 21.25
CA PHE A 1023 -2.86 -4.72 20.05
C PHE A 1023 -1.63 -5.63 20.06
N GLY A 1024 -0.97 -5.81 21.21
CA GLY A 1024 0.20 -6.67 21.36
C GLY A 1024 -0.15 -8.13 21.63
N LEU A 1025 0.88 -8.92 21.96
CA LEU A 1025 0.70 -10.25 22.57
C LEU A 1025 0.12 -10.11 23.98
N PRO A 1026 -0.56 -11.15 24.51
CA PRO A 1026 -1.18 -11.08 25.84
C PRO A 1026 -0.16 -10.81 26.95
N LYS A 1027 -0.51 -9.90 27.86
CA LYS A 1027 0.22 -9.69 29.12
C LYS A 1027 0.02 -10.85 30.08
N GLU A 1028 0.98 -11.06 30.97
CA GLU A 1028 0.94 -12.16 31.94
C GLU A 1028 -0.24 -12.05 32.90
N ASP A 1029 -0.58 -10.85 33.36
CA ASP A 1029 -1.71 -10.62 34.27
C ASP A 1029 -3.06 -11.08 33.66
N LEU A 1030 -3.20 -10.98 32.33
CA LEU A 1030 -4.38 -11.48 31.62
C LEU A 1030 -4.40 -13.01 31.62
N ILE A 1031 -3.25 -13.65 31.38
CA ILE A 1031 -3.12 -15.11 31.41
C ILE A 1031 -3.33 -15.63 32.84
N GLU A 1032 -2.78 -14.95 33.85
CA GLU A 1032 -3.02 -15.24 35.27
C GLU A 1032 -4.50 -15.18 35.59
N ALA A 1033 -5.20 -14.13 35.17
CA ALA A 1033 -6.63 -13.99 35.42
C ALA A 1033 -7.45 -15.14 34.80
N VAL A 1034 -7.08 -15.62 33.61
CA VAL A 1034 -7.71 -16.79 32.97
C VAL A 1034 -7.44 -18.06 33.77
N VAL A 1035 -6.20 -18.28 34.22
CA VAL A 1035 -5.83 -19.46 35.02
C VAL A 1035 -6.53 -19.45 36.39
N GLU A 1036 -6.63 -18.28 37.04
CA GLU A 1036 -7.21 -18.14 38.37
C GLU A 1036 -8.74 -18.26 38.37
N ARG A 1037 -9.41 -17.71 37.34
CA ARG A 1037 -10.88 -17.77 37.20
C ARG A 1037 -11.35 -19.08 36.57
N GLY A 1038 -10.49 -19.75 35.81
CA GLY A 1038 -10.81 -20.94 35.04
C GLY A 1038 -10.68 -22.27 35.79
N ASN A 1039 -11.47 -23.25 35.36
CA ASN A 1039 -11.22 -24.67 35.62
C ASN A 1039 -10.69 -25.34 34.35
N LEU A 1040 -9.62 -24.77 33.80
CA LEU A 1040 -9.00 -25.19 32.54
C LEU A 1040 -7.69 -25.94 32.82
N THR A 1041 -7.41 -26.96 32.02
CA THR A 1041 -6.07 -27.57 31.90
C THR A 1041 -5.11 -26.59 31.21
N PRO A 1042 -3.78 -26.77 31.33
CA PRO A 1042 -2.81 -25.92 30.64
C PRO A 1042 -3.08 -25.76 29.13
N LYS A 1043 -3.40 -26.86 28.42
CA LYS A 1043 -3.74 -26.81 27.00
C LYS A 1043 -4.99 -26.00 26.70
N GLU A 1044 -6.00 -26.09 27.57
CA GLU A 1044 -7.23 -25.32 27.41
C GLU A 1044 -7.00 -23.83 27.69
N VAL A 1045 -6.07 -23.46 28.57
CA VAL A 1045 -5.66 -22.06 28.76
C VAL A 1045 -5.02 -21.51 27.48
N VAL A 1046 -4.08 -22.23 26.86
CA VAL A 1046 -3.48 -21.84 25.57
C VAL A 1046 -4.57 -21.64 24.52
N SER A 1047 -5.45 -22.63 24.35
CA SER A 1047 -6.51 -22.55 23.34
C SER A 1047 -7.51 -21.43 23.62
N HIS A 1048 -7.83 -21.16 24.90
CA HIS A 1048 -8.75 -20.10 25.28
C HIS A 1048 -8.18 -18.73 24.97
N VAL A 1049 -6.95 -18.45 25.43
CA VAL A 1049 -6.29 -17.16 25.19
C VAL A 1049 -6.00 -16.98 23.69
N ALA A 1050 -5.52 -18.01 23.00
CA ALA A 1050 -5.35 -17.93 21.54
C ALA A 1050 -6.68 -17.61 20.83
N GLY A 1051 -7.78 -18.22 21.25
CA GLY A 1051 -9.11 -17.93 20.70
C GLY A 1051 -9.58 -16.50 20.91
N THR A 1052 -9.31 -15.88 22.08
CA THR A 1052 -9.68 -14.47 22.33
C THR A 1052 -8.87 -13.48 21.49
N TYR A 1053 -7.72 -13.91 20.97
CA TYR A 1053 -6.88 -13.16 20.04
C TYR A 1053 -7.02 -13.66 18.59
N ASN A 1054 -8.14 -14.30 18.22
CA ASN A 1054 -8.38 -14.80 16.85
C ASN A 1054 -7.27 -15.71 16.30
N HIS A 1055 -6.62 -16.49 17.16
CA HIS A 1055 -5.49 -17.35 16.82
C HIS A 1055 -4.31 -16.60 16.16
N ARG A 1056 -4.15 -15.33 16.52
CA ARG A 1056 -3.03 -14.49 16.09
C ARG A 1056 -1.69 -15.17 16.37
N THR A 1057 -0.81 -15.12 15.38
CA THR A 1057 0.55 -15.65 15.42
C THR A 1057 1.34 -15.12 16.63
N GLY A 1058 2.05 -16.00 17.34
CA GLY A 1058 2.85 -15.65 18.52
C GLY A 1058 2.10 -15.73 19.86
N VAL A 1059 0.77 -15.74 19.85
CA VAL A 1059 -0.03 -15.80 21.08
C VAL A 1059 0.12 -17.15 21.76
N ALA A 1060 0.03 -18.25 21.02
CA ALA A 1060 0.16 -19.59 21.59
C ALA A 1060 1.54 -19.78 22.22
N GLU A 1061 2.59 -19.36 21.53
CA GLU A 1061 3.99 -19.50 21.96
C GLU A 1061 4.28 -18.74 23.27
N VAL A 1062 3.77 -17.51 23.40
CA VAL A 1062 3.93 -16.71 24.64
C VAL A 1062 3.11 -17.30 25.79
N VAL A 1063 1.90 -17.79 25.52
CA VAL A 1063 1.07 -18.39 26.56
C VAL A 1063 1.66 -19.74 27.03
N GLU A 1064 2.21 -20.53 26.11
CA GLU A 1064 2.93 -21.76 26.43
C GLU A 1064 4.18 -21.49 27.28
N GLU A 1065 4.99 -20.49 26.93
CA GLU A 1065 6.14 -20.06 27.76
C GLU A 1065 5.69 -19.72 29.18
N PHE A 1066 4.65 -18.92 29.31
CA PHE A 1066 4.13 -18.51 30.62
C PHE A 1066 3.66 -19.72 31.43
N ILE A 1067 2.94 -20.64 30.80
CA ILE A 1067 2.44 -21.86 31.45
C ILE A 1067 3.61 -22.71 31.96
N ASP A 1068 4.60 -22.98 31.10
CA ASP A 1068 5.78 -23.78 31.47
C ASP A 1068 6.58 -23.11 32.59
N ARG A 1069 6.55 -21.78 32.64
CA ARG A 1069 7.30 -21.01 33.62
C ARG A 1069 6.60 -20.90 34.98
N ALA A 1070 5.31 -20.63 34.98
CA ALA A 1070 4.58 -20.07 36.11
C ALA A 1070 3.32 -20.86 36.51
N VAL A 1071 2.98 -21.95 35.82
CA VAL A 1071 1.76 -22.74 36.08
C VAL A 1071 2.10 -24.16 36.54
N THR A 1072 1.34 -24.65 37.51
CA THR A 1072 1.35 -26.04 37.99
C THR A 1072 -0.04 -26.66 37.86
N THR A 1073 -0.15 -27.98 37.92
CA THR A 1073 -1.45 -28.67 37.88
C THR A 1073 -1.84 -29.22 39.25
N ASN A 1074 -3.12 -29.07 39.63
CA ASN A 1074 -3.66 -29.75 40.80
C ASN A 1074 -3.91 -31.25 40.54
N SER A 1075 -4.43 -31.98 41.54
CA SER A 1075 -4.72 -33.42 41.44
C SER A 1075 -5.73 -33.81 40.35
N LYS A 1076 -6.47 -32.84 39.80
CA LYS A 1076 -7.42 -33.02 38.69
C LYS A 1076 -6.84 -32.58 37.33
N GLY A 1077 -5.55 -32.22 37.25
CA GLY A 1077 -4.91 -31.75 36.02
C GLY A 1077 -5.21 -30.29 35.67
N ILE A 1078 -5.88 -29.53 36.55
CA ILE A 1078 -6.29 -28.15 36.30
C ILE A 1078 -5.14 -27.18 36.61
N ALA A 1079 -4.94 -26.20 35.74
CA ALA A 1079 -3.91 -25.16 35.84
C ALA A 1079 -4.09 -24.28 37.08
N ARG A 1080 -3.00 -24.00 37.80
CA ARG A 1080 -2.92 -23.11 38.97
C ARG A 1080 -1.58 -22.38 38.96
N ILE A 1081 -1.58 -21.10 39.35
CA ILE A 1081 -0.35 -20.30 39.45
C ILE A 1081 0.60 -20.91 40.49
N ALA A 1082 1.85 -21.13 40.09
CA ALA A 1082 2.90 -21.66 40.93
C ALA A 1082 3.18 -20.69 42.10
N GLY A 1083 3.30 -21.22 43.33
CA GLY A 1083 3.68 -20.41 44.50
C GLY A 1083 2.54 -19.66 45.20
N LYS A 1084 1.38 -19.41 44.57
CA LYS A 1084 0.18 -18.89 45.26
C LYS A 1084 -0.58 -20.05 45.93
N LYS A 1085 -0.26 -20.37 47.20
CA LYS A 1085 -1.14 -21.22 48.03
C LYS A 1085 -2.47 -20.50 48.19
N GLY A 1086 -3.56 -21.11 47.70
CA GLY A 1086 -4.90 -20.54 47.61
C GLY A 1086 -5.27 -19.59 48.76
N ALA A 1087 -5.18 -18.29 48.49
CA ALA A 1087 -5.79 -17.25 49.29
C ALA A 1087 -7.20 -17.02 48.74
N LYS A 1088 -8.17 -17.38 49.57
CA LYS A 1088 -9.62 -17.28 49.42
C LYS A 1088 -10.13 -16.19 48.46
N ALA A 1089 -11.04 -16.62 47.60
CA ALA A 1089 -12.10 -15.79 47.03
C ALA A 1089 -12.78 -14.94 48.13
N ALA A 1090 -12.67 -13.62 48.03
CA ALA A 1090 -13.67 -12.63 48.47
C ALA A 1090 -13.13 -11.19 48.27
N LYS A 1091 -13.57 -10.51 47.21
CA LYS A 1091 -14.45 -9.33 47.31
C LYS A 1091 -14.64 -8.66 45.94
N ALA A 1092 -15.92 -8.64 45.56
CA ALA A 1092 -16.68 -7.72 44.70
C ALA A 1092 -16.04 -7.21 43.42
#